data_AF-A0A0V0IXB4-F1
#
_entry.id   AF-A0A0V0IXB4-F1
#
_cell.length_a   1.000
_cell.length_b   1.000
_cell.length_c   1.000
_cell.angle_alpha   90.00
_cell.angle_beta   90.00
_cell.angle_gamma   90.00
#
_symmetry.space_group_name_H-M   'P 1'
#
loop_
_entity.id
_entity.type
_entity.pdbx_description
1 polymer ?
#
loop_
_entity_poly.entity_id
_entity_poly.type
_entity_poly.pdbx_seq_one_letter_code
_entity_poly.pdbx_strand_id
1 'polypeptide(L)'
;MTDWFSTTLDSFSPKNRSFLSTLEGVISLRPYIPQTARKRDFLARWRKLQQNELVHSGLTAYGLYAYDTVWVVAHSIDNLLQQGGNISFSLSNMLNGTTSDKLQLGKLKEFDGGGLLMNILSLTNFTGLTGKIHFSQDRNLIGSGYEVINIAKQEIHTVGYWSNFSGLSVLPPKSLQNKETAATRLNQNLKSVTWPGGKSETPRGWVIANDERPLRIGFPRRASFTEFVTLNASHNVQGYCIDLFYEARKLVPYDIPFRFVPFGTGLANPDYDAFVNMVATDVFDAAVGDIAIVTNRTRMVDFTQPYVSTGLVIVAPIDTSESSAWVFLKPFTLEMWGVTALSFLIIAVVIWILEHRVNEDFRGPPKRQITTMFLFSFSTLFKTNQENTVSTLGRMVMVVWLFLLLVITSSYTASLTSILTVQQLASPITGIDSLIASNSFIGYQVGSFAYSYLKDILNIAPSRLKSLRSPEEFEAALRQGSGNGGVMAIVDELPYMELFLQNRTDFGIIGRPFTKSGWGFAFKKDSPLANDMSTAILKLAESGKLQEIHKKWFCQLGCPTDRRKDSVPDQLHLSSFWALYLLSGAVTVLALLLFLLKSIRQYIRYKRNHTDLSSPSNTRCSHVIYSFFDFIDEKEEAIKRIFAQQDSAQAQTNGS
;
A
#
# COMPACT_ATOMS: atom_id res chain seq x y z
N MET A 1 26.20 12.97 30.67
CA MET A 1 27.32 13.35 31.56
C MET A 1 26.77 14.18 32.70
N THR A 2 27.19 13.94 33.95
CA THR A 2 26.66 14.62 35.14
C THR A 2 27.50 15.84 35.51
N ASP A 3 26.88 16.83 36.17
CA ASP A 3 27.52 18.06 36.68
C ASP A 3 28.73 17.79 37.58
N TRP A 4 28.68 16.69 38.34
CA TRP A 4 29.81 16.23 39.14
C TRP A 4 31.08 16.03 38.30
N PHE A 5 30.97 15.35 37.16
CA PHE A 5 32.12 14.95 36.38
C PHE A 5 32.82 16.15 35.75
N SER A 6 32.06 17.07 35.12
CA SER A 6 32.59 18.31 34.55
C SER A 6 33.26 19.20 35.60
N THR A 7 32.73 19.21 36.82
CA THR A 7 33.30 19.96 37.95
C THR A 7 34.63 19.37 38.46
N THR A 8 34.83 18.05 38.33
CA THR A 8 36.08 17.40 38.72
C THR A 8 37.22 17.56 37.72
N LEU A 9 36.94 17.92 36.46
CA LEU A 9 37.96 18.03 35.41
C LEU A 9 39.06 19.05 35.77
N ASP A 10 38.74 20.11 36.50
CA ASP A 10 39.73 21.12 36.94
C ASP A 10 40.70 20.60 38.00
N SER A 11 40.35 19.50 38.68
CA SER A 11 41.20 18.85 39.67
C SER A 11 42.12 17.78 39.07
N PHE A 12 41.99 17.48 37.77
CA PHE A 12 42.80 16.45 37.12
C PHE A 12 44.27 16.87 37.07
N SER A 13 45.13 15.99 37.56
CA SER A 13 46.58 16.18 37.47
C SER A 13 47.02 16.21 35.99
N PRO A 14 48.20 16.78 35.68
CA PRO A 14 48.77 16.74 34.33
C PRO A 14 48.85 15.33 33.74
N LYS A 15 49.05 14.30 34.59
CA LYS A 15 49.10 12.88 34.19
C LYS A 15 47.74 12.33 33.75
N ASN A 16 46.64 12.91 34.24
CA ASN A 16 45.27 12.49 33.92
C ASN A 16 44.68 13.25 32.73
N ARG A 17 45.40 14.21 32.15
CA ARG A 17 44.92 14.94 30.95
C ARG A 17 44.84 14.06 29.71
N SER A 18 45.56 12.93 29.67
CA SER A 18 45.45 11.93 28.60
C SER A 18 44.04 11.36 28.46
N PHE A 19 43.26 11.28 29.54
CA PHE A 19 41.86 10.85 29.53
C PHE A 19 40.93 11.82 28.81
N LEU A 20 41.33 13.09 28.61
CA LEU A 20 40.56 14.04 27.82
C LEU A 20 40.51 13.65 26.34
N SER A 21 41.42 12.79 25.85
CA SER A 21 41.35 12.23 24.49
C SER A 21 40.13 11.34 24.30
N THR A 22 39.72 10.59 25.33
CA THR A 22 38.52 9.74 25.30
C THR A 22 37.22 10.55 25.33
N LEU A 23 37.29 11.81 25.74
CA LEU A 23 36.15 12.72 25.88
C LEU A 23 36.09 13.74 24.74
N GLU A 24 36.81 13.50 23.65
CA GLU A 24 36.82 14.40 22.50
C GLU A 24 35.41 14.56 21.92
N GLY A 25 35.01 15.81 21.66
CA GLY A 25 33.68 16.15 21.15
C GLY A 25 32.60 16.30 22.20
N VAL A 26 32.87 15.99 23.48
CA VAL A 26 31.86 16.07 24.54
C VAL A 26 31.53 17.53 24.88
N ILE A 27 30.24 17.81 25.03
CA ILE A 27 29.70 19.08 25.53
C ILE A 27 29.14 18.86 26.93
N SER A 28 29.47 19.73 27.89
CA SER A 28 28.94 19.66 29.25
C SER A 28 28.76 21.05 29.85
N LEU A 29 27.96 21.10 30.93
CA LEU A 29 27.83 22.26 31.80
C LEU A 29 28.79 22.13 32.99
N ARG A 30 29.36 23.25 33.44
CA ARG A 30 30.21 23.36 34.63
C ARG A 30 29.83 24.62 35.42
N PRO A 31 29.75 24.62 36.76
CA PRO A 31 29.44 25.84 37.52
C PRO A 31 30.45 26.96 37.23
N TYR A 32 29.96 28.14 36.88
CA TYR A 32 30.78 29.33 36.63
C TYR A 32 31.30 29.89 37.95
N ILE A 33 32.62 30.06 38.07
CA ILE A 33 33.24 30.74 39.19
C ILE A 33 34.16 31.86 38.67
N PRO A 34 33.87 33.14 38.99
CA PRO A 34 34.65 34.28 38.51
C PRO A 34 36.11 34.18 38.96
N GLN A 35 37.02 34.61 38.07
CA GLN A 35 38.45 34.62 38.34
C GLN A 35 38.84 35.88 39.13
N THR A 36 38.62 35.83 40.45
CA THR A 36 38.97 36.93 41.37
C THR A 36 40.42 36.83 41.86
N ALA A 37 40.98 37.94 42.37
CA ALA A 37 42.28 37.92 43.03
C ALA A 37 42.28 37.00 44.27
N ARG A 38 41.22 37.08 45.10
CA ARG A 38 41.03 36.22 46.29
C ARG A 38 41.09 34.73 45.96
N LYS A 39 40.42 34.30 44.88
CA LYS A 39 40.47 32.91 44.39
C LYS A 39 41.89 32.52 43.98
N ARG A 40 42.60 33.37 43.23
CA ARG A 40 43.98 33.11 42.80
C ARG A 40 44.93 32.97 43.99
N ASP A 41 44.82 33.85 44.99
CA ASP A 41 45.66 33.82 46.19
C ASP A 41 45.36 32.58 47.05
N PHE A 42 44.08 32.20 47.18
CA PHE A 42 43.68 30.97 47.86
C PHE A 42 44.23 29.72 47.15
N LEU A 43 44.08 29.63 45.82
CA LEU A 43 44.62 28.52 45.03
C LEU A 43 46.14 28.45 45.11
N ALA A 44 46.84 29.59 45.12
CA ALA A 44 48.29 29.63 45.31
C ALA A 44 48.71 29.08 46.69
N ARG A 45 47.98 29.45 47.75
CA ARG A 45 48.19 28.86 49.09
C ARG A 45 47.88 27.37 49.13
N TRP A 46 46.78 26.94 48.50
CA TRP A 46 46.40 25.52 48.42
C TRP A 46 47.47 24.68 47.73
N ARG A 47 48.05 25.18 46.62
CA ARG A 47 49.15 24.51 45.92
C ARG A 47 50.41 24.37 46.79
N LYS A 48 50.73 25.37 47.62
CA LYS A 48 51.83 25.25 48.59
C LYS A 48 51.56 24.15 49.62
N LEU A 49 50.32 24.01 50.09
CA LEU A 49 49.93 22.93 51.00
C LEU A 49 50.02 21.55 50.32
N GLN A 50 49.69 21.45 49.04
CA GLN A 50 49.86 20.22 48.26
C GLN A 50 51.33 19.84 48.08
N GLN A 51 52.19 20.82 47.80
CA GLN A 51 53.64 20.61 47.69
C GLN A 51 54.28 20.15 49.00
N ASN A 52 53.73 20.61 50.13
CA ASN A 52 54.15 20.19 51.47
C ASN A 52 53.47 18.88 51.93
N GLU A 53 52.79 18.16 51.04
CA GLU A 53 52.05 16.91 51.29
C GLU A 53 50.97 16.97 52.39
N LEU A 54 50.55 18.16 52.79
CA LEU A 54 49.47 18.36 53.79
C LEU A 54 48.08 18.10 53.20
N VAL A 55 47.96 18.12 51.86
CA VAL A 55 46.71 17.89 51.14
C VAL A 55 46.99 17.11 49.85
N HIS A 56 46.23 16.03 49.62
CA HIS A 56 46.43 15.15 48.46
C HIS A 56 45.45 15.40 47.29
N SER A 57 44.39 16.19 47.49
CA SER A 57 43.36 16.42 46.47
C SER A 57 43.42 17.81 45.83
N GLY A 58 43.15 17.88 44.53
CA GLY A 58 42.88 19.13 43.81
C GLY A 58 41.60 19.80 44.31
N LEU A 59 41.51 21.12 44.17
CA LEU A 59 40.33 21.87 44.57
C LEU A 59 39.30 21.92 43.43
N THR A 60 38.06 21.53 43.70
CA THR A 60 36.93 21.60 42.76
C THR A 60 36.04 22.80 43.07
N ALA A 61 35.04 23.07 42.21
CA ALA A 61 34.03 24.11 42.48
C ALA A 61 33.31 23.87 43.82
N TYR A 62 33.00 22.61 44.16
CA TYR A 62 32.40 22.26 45.45
C TYR A 62 33.30 22.62 46.63
N GLY A 63 34.62 22.44 46.50
CA GLY A 63 35.57 22.86 47.55
C GLY A 63 35.58 24.37 47.78
N LEU A 64 35.44 25.17 46.71
CA LEU A 64 35.31 26.63 46.81
C LEU A 64 33.99 27.04 47.47
N TYR A 65 32.88 26.41 47.08
CA TYR A 65 31.59 26.65 47.73
C TYR A 65 31.58 26.23 49.21
N ALA A 66 32.24 25.12 49.56
CA ALA A 66 32.35 24.68 50.94
C ALA A 66 33.11 25.71 51.80
N TYR A 67 34.23 26.25 51.28
CA TYR A 67 34.97 27.32 51.95
C TYR A 67 34.08 28.54 52.21
N ASP A 68 33.36 29.00 51.17
CA ASP A 68 32.48 30.16 51.28
C ASP A 68 31.28 29.90 52.20
N THR A 69 30.76 28.67 52.23
CA THR A 69 29.66 28.27 53.13
C THR A 69 30.05 28.44 54.60
N VAL A 70 31.28 28.07 54.97
CA VAL A 70 31.79 28.28 56.34
C VAL A 70 31.83 29.77 56.67
N TRP A 71 32.26 30.62 55.72
CA TRP A 71 32.27 32.07 55.91
C TRP A 71 30.88 32.68 55.98
N VAL A 72 29.91 32.19 55.19
CA VAL A 72 28.50 32.61 55.28
C VAL A 72 27.97 32.37 56.69
N VAL A 73 28.19 31.16 57.23
CA VAL A 73 27.74 30.80 58.58
C VAL A 73 28.47 31.62 59.64
N ALA A 74 29.79 31.76 59.53
CA ALA A 74 30.59 32.54 60.47
C ALA A 74 30.15 34.02 60.53
N HIS A 75 29.96 34.67 59.38
CA HIS A 75 29.46 36.05 59.31
C HIS A 75 28.05 36.18 59.88
N SER A 76 27.21 35.17 59.69
CA SER A 76 25.84 35.19 60.21
C SER A 76 25.79 35.04 61.73
N ILE A 77 26.63 34.17 62.30
CA ILE A 77 26.77 34.01 63.75
C ILE A 77 27.37 35.27 64.37
N ASP A 78 28.39 35.86 63.75
CA ASP A 78 28.99 37.12 64.20
C ASP A 78 27.95 38.25 64.24
N ASN A 79 27.15 38.40 63.18
CA ASN A 79 26.08 39.39 63.13
C ASN A 79 24.96 39.11 64.16
N LEU A 80 24.61 37.84 64.38
CA LEU A 80 23.67 37.44 65.43
C LEU A 80 24.14 37.88 66.83
N LEU A 81 25.42 37.65 67.14
CA LEU A 81 26.02 38.02 68.42
C LEU A 81 26.12 39.54 68.59
N GLN A 82 26.45 40.27 67.52
CA GLN A 82 26.49 41.74 67.51
C GLN A 82 25.11 42.37 67.75
N GLN A 83 24.03 41.71 67.30
CA GLN A 83 22.65 42.14 67.55
C GLN A 83 22.13 41.78 68.96
N GLY A 84 23.00 41.25 69.85
CA GLY A 84 22.63 40.86 71.20
C GLY A 84 21.87 39.53 71.28
N GLY A 85 21.95 38.69 70.24
CA GLY A 85 21.33 37.37 70.23
C GLY A 85 21.99 36.43 71.25
N ASN A 86 21.18 35.80 72.11
CA ASN A 86 21.67 34.79 73.06
C ASN A 86 21.66 33.39 72.40
N ILE A 87 22.69 32.57 72.66
CA ILE A 87 22.76 31.20 72.16
C ILE A 87 22.12 30.26 73.20
N SER A 88 20.82 30.00 73.06
CA SER A 88 20.08 29.05 73.90
C SER A 88 19.44 27.95 73.07
N PHE A 89 19.29 26.77 73.68
CA PHE A 89 18.71 25.60 73.02
C PHE A 89 17.61 24.99 73.90
N SER A 90 16.40 24.88 73.37
CA SER A 90 15.24 24.28 74.04
C SER A 90 14.84 22.93 73.41
N LEU A 91 14.04 22.14 74.11
CA LEU A 91 13.55 20.87 73.59
C LEU A 91 12.46 21.13 72.54
N SER A 92 12.55 20.53 71.36
CA SER A 92 11.55 20.74 70.29
C SER A 92 10.24 20.00 70.60
N ASN A 93 9.12 20.73 70.61
CA ASN A 93 7.79 20.15 70.84
C ASN A 93 7.26 19.34 69.64
N MET A 94 7.87 19.49 68.46
CA MET A 94 7.42 18.87 67.18
C MET A 94 7.78 17.38 67.07
N LEU A 95 8.66 16.87 67.93
CA LEU A 95 9.15 15.48 67.92
C LEU A 95 8.56 14.63 69.06
N ASN A 96 7.57 15.15 69.78
CA ASN A 96 6.83 14.42 70.79
C ASN A 96 5.89 13.41 70.13
N GLY A 97 6.42 12.26 69.70
CA GLY A 97 5.61 11.15 69.18
C GLY A 97 6.35 10.09 68.36
N THR A 98 7.57 10.35 67.88
CA THR A 98 8.35 9.38 67.10
C THR A 98 9.43 8.70 67.94
N THR A 99 8.99 7.94 68.95
CA THR A 99 9.87 6.99 69.65
C THR A 99 10.08 5.76 68.78
N SER A 100 10.98 5.86 67.80
CA SER A 100 11.70 4.69 67.29
C SER A 100 12.87 4.46 68.24
N ASP A 101 12.81 3.40 69.04
CA ASP A 101 13.73 3.10 70.17
C ASP A 101 15.23 3.10 69.83
N LYS A 102 15.61 3.15 68.54
CA LYS A 102 17.01 3.19 68.09
C LYS A 102 17.59 4.59 67.86
N LEU A 103 16.76 5.61 67.62
CA LEU A 103 17.23 6.97 67.35
C LEU A 103 16.50 7.91 68.32
N GLN A 104 17.18 8.38 69.38
CA GLN A 104 16.63 9.25 70.44
C GLN A 104 16.35 10.69 69.94
N LEU A 105 15.61 10.82 68.83
CA LEU A 105 15.31 12.09 68.16
C LEU A 105 14.50 13.05 69.05
N GLY A 106 13.66 12.51 69.95
CA GLY A 106 12.90 13.30 70.93
C GLY A 106 13.74 13.99 72.02
N LYS A 107 15.07 13.74 72.07
CA LYS A 107 16.00 14.44 72.98
C LYS A 107 16.80 15.55 72.29
N LEU A 108 16.60 15.78 70.99
CA LEU A 108 17.30 16.83 70.27
C LEU A 108 16.82 18.20 70.74
N LYS A 109 17.78 19.06 71.11
CA LYS A 109 17.51 20.46 71.42
C LYS A 109 17.60 21.28 70.14
N GLU A 110 16.61 22.14 69.93
CA GLU A 110 16.54 23.08 68.83
C GLU A 110 17.15 24.42 69.25
N PHE A 111 17.79 25.12 68.32
CA PHE A 111 18.34 26.45 68.59
C PHE A 111 17.21 27.48 68.60
N ASP A 112 16.98 28.14 69.74
CA ASP A 112 15.87 29.07 69.93
C ASP A 112 15.94 30.27 68.97
N GLY A 113 17.16 30.71 68.66
CA GLY A 113 17.42 31.78 67.68
C GLY A 113 17.45 31.31 66.22
N GLY A 114 17.06 30.07 65.92
CA GLY A 114 17.20 29.46 64.58
C GLY A 114 16.51 30.27 63.47
N GLY A 115 15.30 30.76 63.71
CA GLY A 115 14.57 31.60 62.75
C GLY A 115 15.27 32.95 62.48
N LEU A 116 15.82 33.56 63.53
CA LEU A 116 16.55 34.83 63.42
C LEU A 116 17.88 34.64 62.70
N LEU A 117 18.62 33.58 63.02
CA LEU A 117 19.86 33.21 62.32
C LEU A 117 19.60 32.92 60.83
N MET A 118 18.51 32.22 60.51
CA MET A 118 18.10 31.96 59.11
C MET A 118 17.79 33.27 58.35
N ASN A 119 17.16 34.25 59.01
CA ASN A 119 16.91 35.56 58.41
C ASN A 119 18.22 36.31 58.15
N ILE A 120 19.13 36.35 59.13
CA ILE A 120 20.46 36.94 58.98
C ILE A 120 21.25 36.27 57.84
N LEU A 121 21.24 34.94 57.78
CA LEU A 121 21.87 34.16 56.70
C LEU A 121 21.33 34.58 55.32
N SER A 122 20.02 34.72 55.21
CA SER A 122 19.35 35.10 53.95
C SER A 122 19.71 36.53 53.51
N LEU A 123 19.97 37.43 54.46
CA LEU A 123 20.36 38.83 54.22
C LEU A 123 21.87 39.03 54.06
N THR A 124 22.67 37.98 54.22
CA THR A 124 24.14 38.06 54.15
C THR A 124 24.59 38.50 52.75
N ASN A 125 25.52 39.46 52.73
CA ASN A 125 26.07 40.03 51.49
C ASN A 125 27.57 40.30 51.67
N PHE A 126 28.40 39.43 51.11
CA PHE A 126 29.85 39.61 51.08
C PHE A 126 30.45 38.98 49.83
N THR A 127 31.75 39.23 49.61
CA THR A 127 32.48 38.65 48.48
C THR A 127 33.37 37.50 48.97
N GLY A 128 33.02 36.27 48.63
CA GLY A 128 33.80 35.07 48.91
C GLY A 128 34.83 34.74 47.81
N LEU A 129 35.28 33.49 47.79
CA LEU A 129 36.12 32.93 46.72
C LEU A 129 35.32 32.68 45.43
N THR A 130 34.03 32.37 45.57
CA THR A 130 33.10 32.07 44.47
C THR A 130 32.45 33.31 43.85
N GLY A 131 32.78 34.50 44.37
CA GLY A 131 32.23 35.77 43.89
C GLY A 131 31.39 36.46 44.97
N LYS A 132 30.44 37.28 44.55
CA LYS A 132 29.52 37.95 45.46
C LYS A 132 28.45 36.96 45.92
N ILE A 133 28.33 36.76 47.23
CA ILE A 133 27.37 35.86 47.84
C ILE A 133 26.21 36.70 48.35
N HIS A 134 25.04 36.45 47.78
CA HIS A 134 23.78 37.09 48.13
C HIS A 134 22.64 36.17 47.71
N PHE A 135 21.61 36.05 48.54
CA PHE A 135 20.51 35.12 48.31
C PHE A 135 19.24 35.84 47.82
N SER A 136 18.46 35.17 46.97
CA SER A 136 17.13 35.63 46.57
C SER A 136 16.11 35.38 47.67
N GLN A 137 14.89 35.91 47.48
CA GLN A 137 13.75 35.64 48.36
C GLN A 137 13.46 34.13 48.49
N ASP A 138 13.77 33.36 47.45
CA ASP A 138 13.65 31.88 47.41
C ASP A 138 14.87 31.15 48.01
N ARG A 139 15.80 31.87 48.65
CA ARG A 139 17.04 31.36 49.26
C ARG A 139 18.05 30.76 48.26
N ASN A 140 17.94 31.12 46.98
CA ASN A 140 18.89 30.72 45.94
C ASN A 140 20.03 31.74 45.80
N LEU A 141 21.24 31.28 45.49
CA LEU A 141 22.38 32.17 45.25
C LEU A 141 22.16 33.02 43.99
N ILE A 142 22.17 34.34 44.13
CA ILE A 142 22.01 35.27 43.00
C ILE A 142 23.34 35.41 42.25
N GLY A 143 23.29 35.35 40.92
CA GLY A 143 24.46 35.52 40.07
C GLY A 143 25.21 34.22 39.77
N SER A 144 24.70 33.07 40.20
CA SER A 144 25.20 31.76 39.79
C SER A 144 24.88 31.49 38.32
N GLY A 145 25.84 30.96 37.58
CA GLY A 145 25.65 30.50 36.20
C GLY A 145 26.50 29.26 35.91
N TYR A 146 26.41 28.77 34.69
CA TYR A 146 27.19 27.66 34.18
C TYR A 146 28.04 28.10 33.00
N GLU A 147 29.21 27.52 32.86
CA GLU A 147 30.01 27.51 31.64
C GLU A 147 29.58 26.32 30.78
N VAL A 148 29.34 26.58 29.50
CA VAL A 148 29.20 25.54 28.49
C VAL A 148 30.60 25.23 27.99
N ILE A 149 31.05 23.99 28.20
CA ILE A 149 32.40 23.54 27.81
C ILE A 149 32.31 22.49 26.70
N ASN A 150 33.28 22.50 25.79
CA ASN A 150 33.55 21.48 24.79
C ASN A 150 34.97 20.96 24.99
N ILE A 151 35.13 19.63 25.02
CA ILE A 151 36.44 19.00 25.17
C ILE A 151 36.94 18.64 23.77
N ALA A 152 38.08 19.20 23.37
CA ALA A 152 38.69 18.91 22.08
C ALA A 152 40.21 19.01 22.19
N LYS A 153 40.95 18.20 21.41
CA LYS A 153 42.43 18.22 21.39
C LYS A 153 43.07 18.15 22.79
N GLN A 154 42.51 17.34 23.69
CA GLN A 154 42.96 17.19 25.09
C GLN A 154 42.87 18.48 25.94
N GLU A 155 42.11 19.47 25.49
CA GLU A 155 41.85 20.71 26.21
C GLU A 155 40.35 20.94 26.42
N ILE A 156 40.04 21.76 27.43
CA ILE A 156 38.68 22.17 27.77
C ILE A 156 38.48 23.57 27.22
N HIS A 157 37.61 23.71 26.22
CA HIS A 157 37.28 24.99 25.61
C HIS A 157 35.92 25.48 26.11
N THR A 158 35.87 26.70 26.65
CA THR A 158 34.60 27.35 26.98
C THR A 158 33.92 27.83 25.70
N VAL A 159 32.75 27.27 25.41
CA VAL A 159 31.87 27.59 24.27
C VAL A 159 31.03 28.84 24.54
N GLY A 160 30.59 28.98 25.80
CA GLY A 160 29.78 30.09 26.27
C GLY A 160 29.39 29.92 27.73
N TYR A 161 28.38 30.66 28.15
CA TYR A 161 27.86 30.68 29.51
C TYR A 161 26.34 30.60 29.48
N TRP A 162 25.75 30.12 30.56
CA TRP A 162 24.32 30.11 30.80
C TRP A 162 24.02 30.66 32.18
N SER A 163 23.03 31.53 32.30
CA SER A 163 22.47 31.94 33.60
C SER A 163 20.96 32.12 33.50
N ASN A 164 20.29 32.13 34.64
CA ASN A 164 18.84 32.34 34.70
C ASN A 164 18.39 33.71 34.14
N PHE A 165 19.25 34.73 34.18
CA PHE A 165 18.94 36.07 33.69
C PHE A 165 19.42 36.34 32.24
N SER A 166 20.55 35.75 31.83
CA SER A 166 21.14 35.99 30.50
C SER A 166 20.77 34.94 29.46
N GLY A 167 20.27 33.75 29.86
CA GLY A 167 20.21 32.60 28.96
C GLY A 167 21.60 32.21 28.46
N LEU A 168 21.69 31.58 27.29
CA LEU A 168 22.96 31.28 26.62
C LEU A 168 23.62 32.58 26.12
N SER A 169 24.87 32.84 26.53
CA SER A 169 25.63 34.03 26.15
C SER A 169 27.12 33.72 25.95
N VAL A 170 27.80 34.51 25.14
CA VAL A 170 29.27 34.43 25.00
C VAL A 170 29.98 35.11 26.18
N LEU A 171 29.31 36.08 26.79
CA LEU A 171 29.80 36.82 27.94
C LEU A 171 29.50 36.09 29.25
N PRO A 172 30.41 36.14 30.24
CA PRO A 172 30.19 35.55 31.55
C PRO A 172 29.05 36.26 32.29
N PRO A 173 28.36 35.57 33.21
CA PRO A 173 27.31 36.17 34.03
C PRO A 173 27.92 37.26 34.94
N LYS A 174 27.75 38.53 34.57
CA LYS A 174 28.12 39.66 35.44
C LYS A 174 27.00 39.93 36.44
N SER A 175 27.36 40.17 37.70
CA SER A 175 26.41 40.57 38.74
C SER A 175 25.73 41.89 38.35
N LEU A 176 24.42 41.87 38.16
CA LEU A 176 23.47 42.99 38.31
C LEU A 176 24.10 44.39 38.18
N GLN A 177 24.40 44.82 36.94
CA GLN A 177 24.47 46.24 36.55
C GLN A 177 24.78 46.34 35.05
N ASN A 178 23.77 46.03 34.25
CA ASN A 178 23.35 46.82 33.09
C ASN A 178 22.23 46.05 32.42
N LYS A 179 21.06 46.68 32.30
CA LYS A 179 20.04 46.29 31.33
C LYS A 179 20.63 46.55 29.94
N GLU A 180 21.58 45.72 29.50
CA GLU A 180 21.86 45.62 28.08
C GLU A 180 20.62 45.00 27.44
N THR A 181 20.02 45.78 26.57
CA THR A 181 18.74 45.59 25.91
C THR A 181 18.66 44.22 25.25
N ALA A 182 17.46 43.63 25.22
CA ALA A 182 17.19 42.37 24.52
C ALA A 182 17.63 42.37 23.03
N ALA A 183 17.89 43.54 22.44
CA ALA A 183 18.40 43.74 21.08
C ALA A 183 19.79 43.13 20.82
N THR A 184 20.67 43.03 21.82
CA THR A 184 22.01 42.41 21.64
C THR A 184 21.99 40.88 21.67
N ARG A 185 20.84 40.27 22.00
CA ARG A 185 20.69 38.82 22.23
C ARG A 185 20.53 37.99 20.95
N LEU A 186 20.13 38.63 19.85
CA LEU A 186 19.77 37.92 18.61
C LEU A 186 20.97 37.55 17.72
N ASN A 187 22.16 38.13 17.94
CA ASN A 187 23.32 37.98 17.04
C ASN A 187 24.62 37.50 17.72
N GLN A 188 24.56 36.97 18.95
CA GLN A 188 25.75 36.38 19.57
C GLN A 188 25.90 34.91 19.16
N ASN A 189 26.75 34.66 18.17
CA ASN A 189 27.16 33.29 17.84
C ASN A 189 28.06 32.76 18.97
N LEU A 190 27.63 31.67 19.62
CA LEU A 190 28.47 30.91 20.54
C LEU A 190 29.75 30.46 19.82
N LYS A 191 30.82 30.22 20.58
CA LYS A 191 32.06 29.72 19.97
C LYS A 191 31.81 28.35 19.32
N SER A 192 32.53 28.07 18.24
CA SER A 192 32.38 26.81 17.51
C SER A 192 32.66 25.60 18.42
N VAL A 193 31.81 24.58 18.32
CA VAL A 193 32.00 23.29 18.97
C VAL A 193 32.83 22.42 18.04
N THR A 194 33.85 21.75 18.57
CA THR A 194 34.60 20.75 17.82
C THR A 194 34.07 19.37 18.14
N TRP A 195 33.68 18.62 17.11
CA TRP A 195 33.22 17.24 17.18
C TRP A 195 34.37 16.25 17.01
N PRO A 196 34.16 14.95 17.35
CA PRO A 196 35.17 13.92 17.09
C PRO A 196 35.61 13.95 15.63
N GLY A 197 36.92 13.85 15.38
CA GLY A 197 37.50 13.98 14.04
C GLY A 197 37.73 15.41 13.56
N GLY A 198 37.59 16.42 14.43
CA GLY A 198 38.01 17.80 14.17
C GLY A 198 37.03 18.65 13.37
N LYS A 199 35.82 18.13 13.08
CA LYS A 199 34.78 18.88 12.37
C LYS A 199 34.10 19.88 13.29
N SER A 200 33.72 21.05 12.74
CA SER A 200 33.01 22.11 13.47
C SER A 200 31.56 22.33 12.99
N GLU A 201 31.13 21.56 11.99
CA GLU A 201 29.78 21.66 11.42
C GLU A 201 28.72 21.14 12.39
N THR A 202 27.53 21.73 12.38
CA THR A 202 26.43 21.26 13.21
C THR A 202 25.97 19.86 12.76
N PRO A 203 25.91 18.87 13.65
CA PRO A 203 25.47 17.53 13.28
C PRO A 203 24.00 17.59 12.87
N ARG A 204 23.69 17.01 11.70
CA ARG A 204 22.34 17.03 11.10
C ARG A 204 21.50 15.81 11.45
N GLY A 205 21.95 14.94 12.36
CA GLY A 205 21.28 13.70 12.71
C GLY A 205 22.02 12.88 13.78
N TRP A 206 21.60 11.63 13.94
CA TRP A 206 22.19 10.66 14.86
C TRP A 206 23.36 9.92 14.19
N VAL A 207 24.45 9.68 14.91
CA VAL A 207 25.54 8.79 14.44
C VAL A 207 25.13 7.35 14.72
N ILE A 208 24.36 6.75 13.80
CA ILE A 208 23.85 5.37 13.92
C ILE A 208 24.93 4.35 13.46
N ALA A 209 25.82 4.77 12.56
CA ALA A 209 26.96 3.99 12.08
C ALA A 209 28.16 4.90 11.75
N ASN A 210 29.36 4.33 11.79
CA ASN A 210 30.60 4.97 11.35
C ASN A 210 31.38 4.01 10.42
N ASP A 211 32.42 4.50 9.75
CA ASP A 211 33.20 3.68 8.80
C ASP A 211 33.83 2.43 9.45
N GLU A 212 34.11 2.48 10.76
CA GLU A 212 34.63 1.35 11.53
C GLU A 212 33.55 0.28 11.84
N ARG A 213 32.28 0.69 11.94
CA ARG A 213 31.12 -0.15 12.25
C ARG A 213 29.94 0.21 11.35
N PRO A 214 29.99 -0.15 10.06
CA PRO A 214 28.88 0.08 9.14
C PRO A 214 27.67 -0.79 9.51
N LEU A 215 26.46 -0.31 9.19
CA LEU A 215 25.22 -1.08 9.39
C LEU A 215 25.27 -2.40 8.63
N ARG A 216 24.85 -3.48 9.29
CA ARG A 216 24.68 -4.80 8.65
C ARG A 216 23.27 -4.87 8.08
N ILE A 217 23.15 -4.64 6.78
CA ILE A 217 21.85 -4.69 6.10
C ILE A 217 21.67 -6.09 5.51
N GLY A 218 20.73 -6.85 6.07
CA GLY A 218 20.35 -8.15 5.54
C GLY A 218 19.60 -8.02 4.22
N PHE A 219 19.79 -8.97 3.30
CA PHE A 219 18.93 -9.11 2.11
C PHE A 219 18.61 -10.59 1.83
N PRO A 220 17.43 -10.92 1.29
CA PRO A 220 17.05 -12.30 1.02
C PRO A 220 17.81 -12.83 -0.21
N ARG A 221 18.63 -13.87 -0.02
CA ARG A 221 19.28 -14.59 -1.12
C ARG A 221 18.32 -15.66 -1.66
N ARG A 222 17.52 -15.24 -2.63
CA ARG A 222 16.45 -16.05 -3.23
C ARG A 222 16.97 -16.99 -4.33
N ALA A 223 16.18 -18.01 -4.63
CA ALA A 223 16.40 -18.92 -5.75
C ALA A 223 15.50 -18.60 -6.95
N SER A 224 14.30 -18.07 -6.71
CA SER A 224 13.33 -17.66 -7.72
C SER A 224 12.93 -16.19 -7.57
N PHE A 225 12.44 -15.60 -8.67
CA PHE A 225 12.11 -14.18 -8.77
C PHE A 225 13.30 -13.26 -8.41
N THR A 226 14.46 -13.58 -8.98
CA THR A 226 15.75 -12.92 -8.70
C THR A 226 15.82 -11.46 -9.16
N GLU A 227 14.86 -11.01 -9.96
CA GLU A 227 14.68 -9.62 -10.41
C GLU A 227 14.43 -8.67 -9.22
N PHE A 228 13.84 -9.16 -8.13
CA PHE A 228 13.57 -8.36 -6.94
C PHE A 228 14.83 -8.12 -6.11
N VAL A 229 15.62 -9.17 -5.88
CA VAL A 229 16.91 -9.16 -5.18
C VAL A 229 17.77 -10.35 -5.64
N THR A 230 19.01 -10.08 -6.03
CA THR A 230 19.99 -11.12 -6.38
C THR A 230 21.43 -10.68 -6.05
N LEU A 231 22.32 -11.66 -6.03
CA LEU A 231 23.76 -11.46 -5.86
C LEU A 231 24.46 -11.82 -7.17
N ASN A 232 25.11 -10.86 -7.81
CA ASN A 232 25.84 -11.07 -9.05
C ASN A 232 27.13 -11.89 -8.85
N ALA A 233 27.68 -12.41 -9.94
CA ALA A 233 28.96 -13.11 -9.97
C ALA A 233 30.13 -12.28 -9.40
N SER A 234 30.08 -10.95 -9.53
CA SER A 234 31.06 -10.02 -8.92
C SER A 234 30.81 -9.73 -7.44
N HIS A 235 29.95 -10.50 -6.76
CA HIS A 235 29.51 -10.29 -5.37
C HIS A 235 28.81 -8.95 -5.09
N ASN A 236 28.32 -8.27 -6.13
CA ASN A 236 27.51 -7.08 -5.99
C ASN A 236 26.02 -7.44 -5.88
N VAL A 237 25.36 -6.84 -4.90
CA VAL A 237 23.92 -7.01 -4.67
C VAL A 237 23.16 -6.07 -5.61
N GLN A 238 22.20 -6.60 -6.35
CA GLN A 238 21.36 -5.84 -7.26
C GLN A 238 19.91 -6.36 -7.24
N GLY A 239 19.00 -5.59 -7.81
CA GLY A 239 17.57 -5.95 -7.88
C GLY A 239 16.69 -4.73 -7.67
N TYR A 240 15.41 -4.88 -7.97
CA TYR A 240 14.41 -3.82 -7.80
C TYR A 240 14.43 -3.22 -6.39
N CYS A 241 14.43 -4.04 -5.33
CA CYS A 241 14.40 -3.55 -3.95
C CYS A 241 15.71 -2.86 -3.54
N ILE A 242 16.82 -3.25 -4.17
CA ILE A 242 18.16 -2.75 -3.87
C ILE A 242 18.36 -1.36 -4.48
N ASP A 243 17.98 -1.19 -5.75
CA ASP A 243 17.99 0.11 -6.42
C ASP A 243 17.11 1.12 -5.67
N LEU A 244 15.94 0.68 -5.22
CA LEU A 244 15.03 1.50 -4.42
C LEU A 244 15.65 1.92 -3.09
N PHE A 245 16.31 1.00 -2.38
CA PHE A 245 17.02 1.31 -1.15
C PHE A 245 18.13 2.36 -1.39
N TYR A 246 18.92 2.22 -2.45
CA TYR A 246 19.95 3.19 -2.80
C TYR A 246 19.38 4.59 -3.08
N GLU A 247 18.30 4.68 -3.86
CA GLU A 247 17.65 5.97 -4.14
C GLU A 247 17.02 6.57 -2.89
N ALA A 248 16.40 5.77 -2.02
CA ALA A 248 15.82 6.25 -0.78
C ALA A 248 16.91 6.78 0.17
N ARG A 249 18.04 6.07 0.27
CA ARG A 249 19.18 6.48 1.11
C ARG A 249 19.73 7.86 0.70
N LYS A 250 19.79 8.17 -0.60
CA LYS A 250 20.27 9.48 -1.09
C LYS A 250 19.43 10.66 -0.58
N LEU A 251 18.18 10.42 -0.20
CA LEU A 251 17.26 11.44 0.30
C LEU A 251 17.32 11.62 1.83
N VAL A 252 18.05 10.75 2.53
CA VAL A 252 18.29 10.87 3.97
C VAL A 252 19.39 11.94 4.20
N PRO A 253 19.21 12.90 5.12
CA PRO A 253 20.06 14.09 5.21
C PRO A 253 21.44 13.88 5.85
N TYR A 254 21.81 12.63 6.14
CA TYR A 254 23.08 12.26 6.77
C TYR A 254 23.64 11.00 6.12
N ASP A 255 24.96 10.82 6.17
CA ASP A 255 25.59 9.64 5.61
C ASP A 255 25.40 8.43 6.52
N ILE A 256 25.18 7.28 5.89
CA ILE A 256 24.92 6.01 6.54
C ILE A 256 25.86 4.99 5.88
N PRO A 257 27.01 4.68 6.49
CA PRO A 257 27.85 3.59 6.02
C PRO A 257 27.17 2.26 6.33
N PHE A 258 27.09 1.38 5.33
CA PHE A 258 26.45 0.07 5.44
C PHE A 258 27.18 -0.98 4.61
N ARG A 259 26.93 -2.25 4.95
CA ARG A 259 27.33 -3.41 4.15
C ARG A 259 26.17 -4.37 4.04
N PHE A 260 26.01 -4.97 2.86
CA PHE A 260 25.02 -6.01 2.65
C PHE A 260 25.49 -7.36 3.17
N VAL A 261 24.57 -8.10 3.79
CA VAL A 261 24.81 -9.47 4.28
C VAL A 261 23.69 -10.38 3.75
N PRO A 262 24.01 -11.46 3.02
CA PRO A 262 23.00 -12.35 2.48
C PRO A 262 22.33 -13.18 3.59
N PHE A 263 21.03 -13.40 3.46
CA PHE A 263 20.26 -14.35 4.27
C PHE A 263 19.68 -15.46 3.40
N GLY A 264 19.93 -16.72 3.76
CA GLY A 264 19.51 -17.89 2.99
C GLY A 264 20.61 -18.49 2.11
N THR A 265 20.35 -19.68 1.57
CA THR A 265 21.33 -20.47 0.80
C THR A 265 21.37 -20.09 -0.68
N GLY A 266 20.31 -19.48 -1.22
CA GLY A 266 20.13 -19.26 -2.66
C GLY A 266 19.68 -20.50 -3.45
N LEU A 267 19.50 -21.66 -2.79
CA LEU A 267 18.97 -22.88 -3.41
C LEU A 267 17.44 -22.97 -3.32
N ALA A 268 16.87 -22.34 -2.29
CA ALA A 268 15.44 -22.15 -2.11
C ALA A 268 15.20 -20.74 -1.58
N ASN A 269 13.98 -20.23 -1.76
CA ASN A 269 13.62 -18.93 -1.18
C ASN A 269 13.68 -19.01 0.35
N PRO A 270 14.28 -18.00 1.01
CA PRO A 270 14.46 -18.00 2.45
C PRO A 270 13.12 -17.88 3.18
N ASP A 271 13.09 -18.33 4.44
CA ASP A 271 11.98 -18.06 5.34
C ASP A 271 12.03 -16.58 5.79
N TYR A 272 11.05 -15.80 5.38
CA TYR A 272 10.97 -14.37 5.67
C TYR A 272 10.61 -14.07 7.13
N ASP A 273 9.93 -14.99 7.84
CA ASP A 273 9.65 -14.81 9.26
C ASP A 273 10.94 -14.97 10.06
N ALA A 274 11.76 -15.99 9.72
CA ALA A 274 13.10 -16.14 10.26
C ALA A 274 14.01 -14.95 9.89
N PHE A 275 13.93 -14.46 8.65
CA PHE A 275 14.72 -13.31 8.20
C PHE A 275 14.44 -12.05 9.01
N VAL A 276 13.16 -11.73 9.24
CA VAL A 276 12.76 -10.59 10.07
C VAL A 276 13.15 -10.78 11.54
N ASN A 277 13.06 -12.01 12.05
CA ASN A 277 13.51 -12.31 13.41
C ASN A 277 15.00 -11.98 13.61
N MET A 278 15.85 -12.14 12.59
CA MET A 278 17.27 -11.78 12.67
C MET A 278 17.51 -10.27 12.85
N VAL A 279 16.58 -9.42 12.42
CA VAL A 279 16.61 -7.97 12.71
C VAL A 279 16.19 -7.72 14.16
N ALA A 280 15.14 -8.42 14.63
CA ALA A 280 14.66 -8.32 16.00
C ALA A 280 15.70 -8.80 17.04
N THR A 281 16.54 -9.78 16.69
CA THR A 281 17.61 -10.31 17.58
C THR A 281 18.97 -9.65 17.37
N ASP A 282 19.03 -8.45 16.80
CA ASP A 282 20.27 -7.67 16.59
C ASP A 282 21.36 -8.32 15.72
N VAL A 283 21.03 -9.35 14.93
CA VAL A 283 22.00 -9.95 13.99
C VAL A 283 22.14 -9.07 12.75
N PHE A 284 21.03 -8.53 12.26
CA PHE A 284 21.01 -7.47 11.25
C PHE A 284 20.53 -6.16 11.88
N ASP A 285 21.04 -5.05 11.36
CA ASP A 285 20.64 -3.71 11.80
C ASP A 285 19.41 -3.22 11.03
N ALA A 286 19.23 -3.72 9.81
CA ALA A 286 18.03 -3.58 8.98
C ALA A 286 17.94 -4.75 7.99
N ALA A 287 16.77 -4.96 7.39
CA ALA A 287 16.56 -5.90 6.31
C ALA A 287 15.89 -5.20 5.11
N VAL A 288 16.50 -5.40 3.94
CA VAL A 288 16.10 -4.80 2.66
C VAL A 288 15.79 -5.91 1.68
N GLY A 289 14.64 -5.81 1.02
CA GLY A 289 14.13 -6.81 0.09
C GLY A 289 12.62 -6.77 0.06
N ASP A 290 12.04 -7.69 -0.70
CA ASP A 290 10.61 -7.91 -0.92
C ASP A 290 9.85 -8.46 0.31
N ILE A 291 10.02 -7.80 1.46
CA ILE A 291 9.46 -8.25 2.73
C ILE A 291 8.02 -7.76 2.86
N ALA A 292 7.07 -8.68 2.75
CA ALA A 292 5.66 -8.39 3.04
C ALA A 292 5.44 -7.93 4.49
N ILE A 293 4.75 -6.80 4.64
CA ILE A 293 4.33 -6.23 5.91
C ILE A 293 3.10 -7.00 6.40
N VAL A 294 3.31 -7.93 7.34
CA VAL A 294 2.25 -8.75 7.93
C VAL A 294 2.23 -8.62 9.45
N THR A 295 1.07 -8.87 10.08
CA THR A 295 0.85 -8.66 11.52
C THR A 295 1.85 -9.38 12.43
N ASN A 296 2.32 -10.57 12.05
CA ASN A 296 3.31 -11.29 12.84
C ASN A 296 4.66 -10.54 12.87
N ARG A 297 5.07 -9.97 11.74
CA ARG A 297 6.35 -9.26 11.58
C ARG A 297 6.32 -7.88 12.21
N THR A 298 5.22 -7.14 12.09
CA THR A 298 5.09 -5.79 12.68
C THR A 298 5.10 -5.79 14.21
N ARG A 299 4.87 -6.93 14.86
CA ARG A 299 5.04 -7.07 16.32
C ARG A 299 6.51 -7.06 16.73
N MET A 300 7.39 -7.58 15.86
CA MET A 300 8.82 -7.80 16.11
C MET A 300 9.70 -6.62 15.68
N VAL A 301 9.36 -5.99 14.55
CA VAL A 301 10.17 -4.94 13.91
C VAL A 301 9.29 -3.81 13.39
N ASP A 302 9.90 -2.66 13.14
CA ASP A 302 9.24 -1.54 12.47
C ASP A 302 9.54 -1.58 10.98
N PHE A 303 8.52 -1.29 10.18
CA PHE A 303 8.62 -1.23 8.73
C PHE A 303 8.59 0.21 8.24
N THR A 304 9.23 0.43 7.10
CA THR A 304 8.98 1.65 6.35
C THR A 304 7.56 1.71 5.80
N GLN A 305 7.15 2.88 5.32
CA GLN A 305 6.01 2.98 4.40
C GLN A 305 6.18 1.99 3.23
N PRO A 306 5.09 1.34 2.79
CA PRO A 306 5.15 0.35 1.74
C PRO A 306 5.51 1.01 0.41
N TYR A 307 6.50 0.46 -0.28
CA TYR A 307 6.95 0.99 -1.57
C TYR A 307 6.39 0.21 -2.78
N VAL A 308 5.82 -0.97 -2.54
CA VAL A 308 5.00 -1.74 -3.49
C VAL A 308 3.69 -2.08 -2.80
N SER A 309 2.57 -1.86 -3.49
CA SER A 309 1.27 -2.39 -3.09
C SER A 309 1.17 -3.84 -3.55
N THR A 310 0.92 -4.78 -2.63
CA THR A 310 0.84 -6.22 -2.93
C THR A 310 -0.37 -6.85 -2.24
N GLY A 311 -0.68 -8.07 -2.63
CA GLY A 311 -1.76 -8.87 -2.06
C GLY A 311 -1.67 -10.30 -2.58
N LEU A 312 -2.24 -11.24 -1.83
CA LEU A 312 -2.36 -12.62 -2.27
C LEU A 312 -3.41 -12.69 -3.39
N VAL A 313 -3.02 -13.32 -4.49
CA VAL A 313 -3.85 -13.58 -5.66
C VAL A 313 -3.90 -15.05 -5.96
N ILE A 314 -4.91 -15.45 -6.72
CA ILE A 314 -5.09 -16.84 -7.17
C ILE A 314 -4.69 -16.89 -8.63
N VAL A 315 -3.77 -17.78 -8.98
CA VAL A 315 -3.43 -18.11 -10.36
C VAL A 315 -3.90 -19.52 -10.67
N ALA A 316 -4.65 -19.66 -11.75
CA ALA A 316 -5.18 -20.94 -12.20
C ALA A 316 -5.15 -21.03 -13.73
N PRO A 317 -5.30 -22.25 -14.30
CA PRO A 317 -5.49 -22.42 -15.74
C PRO A 317 -6.75 -21.68 -16.19
N ILE A 318 -6.66 -21.04 -17.35
CA ILE A 318 -7.76 -20.32 -17.99
C ILE A 318 -8.03 -20.94 -19.35
N ASP A 319 -9.30 -21.19 -19.63
CA ASP A 319 -9.72 -21.56 -20.99
C ASP A 319 -9.89 -20.28 -21.79
N THR A 320 -8.91 -20.01 -22.66
CA THR A 320 -8.96 -18.93 -23.65
C THR A 320 -9.68 -19.34 -24.92
N SER A 321 -10.45 -20.45 -24.89
CA SER A 321 -11.12 -21.00 -26.08
C SER A 321 -11.88 -19.90 -26.79
N GLU A 322 -11.34 -19.52 -27.96
CA GLU A 322 -11.84 -18.48 -28.83
C GLU A 322 -13.36 -18.60 -28.98
N SER A 323 -14.04 -17.52 -28.63
CA SER A 323 -15.44 -17.20 -28.90
C SER A 323 -16.32 -18.36 -29.36
N SER A 324 -17.16 -18.87 -28.45
CA SER A 324 -18.16 -19.88 -28.82
C SER A 324 -19.03 -19.36 -29.97
N ALA A 325 -19.12 -20.07 -31.10
CA ALA A 325 -19.93 -19.65 -32.26
C ALA A 325 -21.42 -19.37 -31.93
N TRP A 326 -21.87 -19.80 -30.74
CA TRP A 326 -23.19 -19.61 -30.16
C TRP A 326 -23.24 -18.51 -29.08
N VAL A 327 -22.28 -17.57 -29.02
CA VAL A 327 -22.28 -16.46 -28.03
C VAL A 327 -23.62 -15.73 -28.03
N PHE A 328 -24.29 -15.59 -29.19
CA PHE A 328 -25.59 -14.92 -29.30
C PHE A 328 -26.74 -15.60 -28.52
N LEU A 329 -26.61 -16.89 -28.12
CA LEU A 329 -27.62 -17.56 -27.28
C LEU A 329 -27.35 -17.40 -25.77
N LYS A 330 -26.13 -17.01 -25.36
CA LYS A 330 -25.74 -16.86 -23.94
C LYS A 330 -26.45 -15.77 -23.14
N PRO A 331 -26.96 -14.65 -23.72
CA PRO A 331 -27.58 -13.58 -22.93
C PRO A 331 -28.79 -14.02 -22.10
N PHE A 332 -29.49 -15.08 -22.50
CA PHE A 332 -30.64 -15.63 -21.78
C PHE A 332 -30.45 -17.10 -21.45
N THR A 333 -30.95 -17.50 -20.28
CA THR A 333 -31.04 -18.91 -19.89
C THR A 333 -32.05 -19.65 -20.77
N LEU A 334 -31.93 -20.97 -20.84
CA LEU A 334 -32.86 -21.81 -21.60
C LEU A 334 -34.30 -21.66 -21.10
N GLU A 335 -34.48 -21.43 -19.80
CA GLU A 335 -35.76 -21.10 -19.18
C GLU A 335 -36.34 -19.77 -19.72
N MET A 336 -35.53 -18.71 -19.79
CA MET A 336 -35.96 -17.41 -20.33
C MET A 336 -36.32 -17.50 -21.81
N TRP A 337 -35.55 -18.25 -22.60
CA TRP A 337 -35.90 -18.54 -24.00
C TRP A 337 -37.25 -19.26 -24.10
N GLY A 338 -37.50 -20.25 -23.25
CA GLY A 338 -38.76 -20.99 -23.18
C GLY A 338 -39.95 -20.11 -22.81
N VAL A 339 -39.84 -19.32 -21.74
CA VAL A 339 -40.90 -18.41 -21.29
C VAL A 339 -41.19 -17.33 -22.35
N THR A 340 -40.16 -16.81 -23.00
CA THR A 340 -40.32 -15.83 -24.08
C THR A 340 -41.10 -16.46 -25.24
N ALA A 341 -40.66 -17.62 -25.74
CA ALA A 341 -41.35 -18.34 -26.82
C ALA A 341 -42.80 -18.67 -26.47
N LEU A 342 -43.08 -19.12 -25.25
CA LEU A 342 -44.44 -19.40 -24.77
C LEU A 342 -45.29 -18.12 -24.72
N SER A 343 -44.71 -16.99 -24.33
CA SER A 343 -45.42 -15.71 -24.27
C SER A 343 -45.85 -15.25 -25.68
N PHE A 344 -45.01 -15.46 -26.70
CA PHE A 344 -45.40 -15.22 -28.11
C PHE A 344 -46.62 -16.06 -28.49
N LEU A 345 -46.66 -17.35 -28.13
CA LEU A 345 -47.79 -18.23 -28.41
C LEU A 345 -49.08 -17.71 -27.74
N ILE A 346 -49.00 -17.36 -26.46
CA ILE A 346 -50.16 -16.88 -25.70
C ILE A 346 -50.70 -15.58 -26.29
N ILE A 347 -49.83 -14.62 -26.58
CA ILE A 347 -50.22 -13.34 -27.15
C ILE A 347 -50.81 -13.51 -28.56
N ALA A 348 -50.24 -14.40 -29.37
CA ALA A 348 -50.79 -14.74 -30.67
C ALA A 348 -52.24 -15.26 -30.53
N VAL A 349 -52.51 -16.16 -29.58
CA VAL A 349 -53.85 -16.71 -29.34
C VAL A 349 -54.81 -15.63 -28.83
N VAL A 350 -54.38 -14.83 -27.85
CA VAL A 350 -55.23 -13.79 -27.24
C VAL A 350 -55.62 -12.73 -28.26
N ILE A 351 -54.65 -12.24 -29.05
CA ILE A 351 -54.93 -11.26 -30.09
C ILE A 351 -55.82 -11.88 -31.17
N TRP A 352 -55.56 -13.13 -31.57
CA TRP A 352 -56.43 -13.83 -32.50
C TRP A 352 -57.87 -13.89 -31.98
N ILE A 353 -58.12 -14.27 -30.72
CA ILE A 353 -59.48 -14.30 -30.14
C ILE A 353 -60.15 -12.90 -30.18
N LEU A 354 -59.40 -11.85 -29.84
CA LEU A 354 -59.93 -10.50 -29.73
C LEU A 354 -60.16 -9.81 -31.08
N GLU A 355 -59.31 -10.08 -32.07
CA GLU A 355 -59.37 -9.46 -33.41
C GLU A 355 -60.16 -10.31 -34.41
N HIS A 356 -60.23 -11.64 -34.26
CA HIS A 356 -60.94 -12.53 -35.20
C HIS A 356 -62.41 -12.18 -35.41
N ARG A 357 -63.06 -11.63 -34.36
CA ARG A 357 -64.47 -11.21 -34.45
C ARG A 357 -64.66 -9.92 -35.23
N VAL A 358 -63.71 -8.98 -35.18
CA VAL A 358 -63.89 -7.58 -35.61
C VAL A 358 -63.07 -7.24 -36.86
N ASN A 359 -61.93 -7.90 -37.06
CA ASN A 359 -60.97 -7.58 -38.10
C ASN A 359 -61.03 -8.59 -39.25
N GLU A 360 -61.24 -8.09 -40.47
CA GLU A 360 -61.27 -8.89 -41.72
C GLU A 360 -59.91 -9.51 -42.04
N ASP A 361 -58.80 -8.89 -41.62
CA ASP A 361 -57.43 -9.37 -41.90
C ASP A 361 -57.12 -10.71 -41.20
N PHE A 362 -57.79 -10.98 -40.08
CA PHE A 362 -57.67 -12.22 -39.31
C PHE A 362 -58.69 -13.31 -39.71
N ARG A 363 -59.41 -13.11 -40.84
CA ARG A 363 -60.39 -14.06 -41.39
C ARG A 363 -59.83 -14.82 -42.61
N GLY A 364 -60.35 -16.03 -42.84
CA GLY A 364 -59.94 -16.89 -43.96
C GLY A 364 -59.96 -18.39 -43.64
N PRO A 365 -59.48 -19.27 -44.55
CA PRO A 365 -59.38 -20.71 -44.29
C PRO A 365 -58.45 -21.00 -43.10
N PRO A 366 -58.65 -22.09 -42.34
CA PRO A 366 -57.95 -22.34 -41.06
C PRO A 366 -56.42 -22.34 -41.19
N LYS A 367 -55.88 -22.78 -42.34
CA LYS A 367 -54.43 -22.71 -42.63
C LYS A 367 -53.90 -21.28 -42.76
N ARG A 368 -54.69 -20.34 -43.28
CA ARG A 368 -54.31 -18.92 -43.40
C ARG A 368 -54.35 -18.24 -42.03
N GLN A 369 -55.37 -18.51 -41.23
CA GLN A 369 -55.53 -17.94 -39.89
C GLN A 369 -54.38 -18.30 -38.94
N ILE A 370 -53.97 -19.57 -38.93
CA ILE A 370 -52.83 -20.02 -38.13
C ILE A 370 -51.56 -19.29 -38.58
N THR A 371 -51.29 -19.24 -39.88
CA THR A 371 -50.11 -18.53 -40.41
C THR A 371 -50.13 -17.04 -40.05
N THR A 372 -51.26 -16.35 -40.22
CA THR A 372 -51.40 -14.93 -39.88
C THR A 372 -51.21 -14.68 -38.38
N MET A 373 -51.77 -15.52 -37.51
CA MET A 373 -51.62 -15.42 -36.05
C MET A 373 -50.15 -15.51 -35.61
N PHE A 374 -49.41 -16.51 -36.10
CA PHE A 374 -47.99 -16.68 -35.77
C PHE A 374 -47.11 -15.60 -36.39
N LEU A 375 -47.38 -15.23 -37.65
CA LEU A 375 -46.63 -14.21 -38.37
C LEU A 375 -46.82 -12.84 -37.72
N PHE A 376 -48.05 -12.50 -37.34
CA PHE A 376 -48.37 -11.25 -36.66
C PHE A 376 -47.62 -11.12 -35.34
N SER A 377 -47.68 -12.14 -34.47
CA SER A 377 -46.97 -12.15 -33.19
C SER A 377 -45.46 -12.02 -33.39
N PHE A 378 -44.88 -12.73 -34.37
CA PHE A 378 -43.45 -12.63 -34.67
C PHE A 378 -43.06 -11.25 -35.25
N SER A 379 -43.89 -10.65 -36.09
CA SER A 379 -43.64 -9.32 -36.67
C SER A 379 -43.59 -8.19 -35.64
N THR A 380 -44.26 -8.35 -34.48
CA THR A 380 -44.16 -7.38 -33.37
C THR A 380 -42.73 -7.23 -32.82
N LEU A 381 -41.87 -8.25 -32.94
CA LEU A 381 -40.45 -8.17 -32.55
C LEU A 381 -39.66 -7.13 -33.35
N PHE A 382 -39.93 -7.03 -34.65
CA PHE A 382 -39.21 -6.15 -35.56
C PHE A 382 -39.85 -4.76 -35.64
N LYS A 383 -40.83 -4.46 -34.78
CA LYS A 383 -41.63 -3.22 -34.76
C LYS A 383 -42.34 -2.94 -36.09
N THR A 384 -42.52 -3.96 -36.92
CA THR A 384 -43.25 -3.87 -38.19
C THR A 384 -44.65 -4.41 -37.95
N ASN A 385 -45.57 -3.57 -37.48
CA ASN A 385 -46.97 -3.96 -37.35
C ASN A 385 -47.62 -3.88 -38.73
N GLN A 386 -47.65 -5.02 -39.45
CA GLN A 386 -48.19 -5.09 -40.80
C GLN A 386 -49.73 -5.05 -40.82
N GLU A 387 -50.39 -5.36 -39.70
CA GLU A 387 -51.86 -5.37 -39.56
C GLU A 387 -52.29 -4.47 -38.40
N ASN A 388 -53.33 -3.67 -38.61
CA ASN A 388 -53.83 -2.73 -37.60
C ASN A 388 -54.79 -3.44 -36.63
N THR A 389 -54.52 -3.41 -35.33
CA THR A 389 -55.49 -3.88 -34.32
C THR A 389 -56.67 -2.91 -34.21
N VAL A 390 -57.87 -3.41 -34.47
CA VAL A 390 -59.11 -2.61 -34.49
C VAL A 390 -59.78 -2.63 -33.11
N SER A 391 -59.64 -3.71 -32.34
CA SER A 391 -60.28 -3.87 -31.03
C SER A 391 -59.63 -3.00 -29.95
N THR A 392 -60.44 -2.34 -29.11
CA THR A 392 -59.95 -1.54 -27.96
C THR A 392 -59.24 -2.42 -26.93
N LEU A 393 -59.77 -3.62 -26.66
CA LEU A 393 -59.13 -4.60 -25.78
C LEU A 393 -57.85 -5.19 -26.41
N GLY A 394 -57.86 -5.42 -27.73
CA GLY A 394 -56.69 -5.85 -28.48
C GLY A 394 -55.55 -4.83 -28.40
N ARG A 395 -55.87 -3.53 -28.51
CA ARG A 395 -54.90 -2.43 -28.34
C ARG A 395 -54.31 -2.37 -26.94
N MET A 396 -55.12 -2.57 -25.89
CA MET A 396 -54.62 -2.61 -24.51
C MET A 396 -53.61 -3.75 -24.31
N VAL A 397 -53.96 -4.96 -24.76
CA VAL A 397 -53.05 -6.11 -24.72
C VAL A 397 -51.77 -5.85 -25.50
N MET A 398 -51.89 -5.20 -26.67
CA MET A 398 -50.73 -4.85 -27.51
C MET A 398 -49.79 -3.83 -26.87
N VAL A 399 -50.31 -2.80 -26.20
CA VAL A 399 -49.45 -1.82 -25.51
C VAL A 399 -48.62 -2.50 -24.42
N VAL A 400 -49.24 -3.37 -23.62
CA VAL A 400 -48.54 -4.14 -22.58
C VAL A 400 -47.51 -5.09 -23.19
N TRP A 401 -47.88 -5.78 -24.28
CA TRP A 401 -46.98 -6.68 -24.99
C TRP A 401 -45.76 -5.97 -25.58
N LEU A 402 -45.97 -4.83 -26.25
CA LEU A 402 -44.88 -4.02 -26.82
C LEU A 402 -43.95 -3.46 -25.73
N PHE A 403 -44.49 -3.10 -24.56
CA PHE A 403 -43.67 -2.71 -23.42
C PHE A 403 -42.81 -3.86 -22.91
N LEU A 404 -43.38 -5.06 -22.76
CA LEU A 404 -42.64 -6.25 -22.36
C LEU A 404 -41.56 -6.62 -23.39
N LEU A 405 -41.86 -6.55 -24.69
CA LEU A 405 -40.88 -6.76 -25.76
C LEU A 405 -39.76 -5.72 -25.74
N LEU A 406 -40.06 -4.45 -25.46
CA LEU A 406 -39.06 -3.40 -25.30
C LEU A 406 -38.07 -3.75 -24.18
N VAL A 407 -38.58 -4.21 -23.03
CA VAL A 407 -37.73 -4.60 -21.89
C VAL A 407 -36.88 -5.83 -22.23
N ILE A 408 -37.47 -6.86 -22.86
CA ILE A 408 -36.74 -8.07 -23.25
C ILE A 408 -35.63 -7.76 -24.26
N THR A 409 -35.95 -7.03 -25.33
CA THR A 409 -34.97 -6.67 -26.37
C THR A 409 -33.87 -5.77 -25.84
N SER A 410 -34.20 -4.78 -25.01
CA SER A 410 -33.21 -3.93 -24.33
C SER A 410 -32.31 -4.70 -23.37
N SER A 411 -32.85 -5.69 -22.65
CA SER A 411 -32.08 -6.51 -21.71
C SER A 411 -31.16 -7.49 -22.44
N TYR A 412 -31.63 -8.05 -23.57
CA TYR A 412 -30.82 -8.89 -24.44
C TYR A 412 -29.62 -8.13 -25.01
N THR A 413 -29.84 -6.93 -25.56
CA THR A 413 -28.75 -6.11 -26.12
C THR A 413 -27.77 -5.65 -25.04
N ALA A 414 -28.24 -5.23 -23.86
CA ALA A 414 -27.38 -4.87 -22.74
C ALA A 414 -26.54 -6.06 -22.24
N SER A 415 -27.13 -7.24 -22.15
CA SER A 415 -26.42 -8.44 -21.69
C SER A 415 -25.40 -8.93 -22.72
N LEU A 416 -25.78 -8.95 -24.01
CA LEU A 416 -24.88 -9.34 -25.10
C LEU A 416 -23.68 -8.37 -25.19
N THR A 417 -23.92 -7.06 -25.09
CA THR A 417 -22.83 -6.06 -25.09
C THR A 417 -21.93 -6.19 -23.86
N SER A 418 -22.48 -6.48 -22.67
CA SER A 418 -21.67 -6.76 -21.48
C SER A 418 -20.80 -8.02 -21.64
N ILE A 419 -21.32 -9.07 -22.27
CA ILE A 419 -20.56 -10.32 -22.51
C ILE A 419 -19.45 -10.10 -23.55
N LEU A 420 -19.70 -9.27 -24.58
CA LEU A 420 -18.71 -8.98 -25.61
C LEU A 420 -17.63 -8.00 -25.14
N THR A 421 -17.91 -7.16 -24.13
CA THR A 421 -16.96 -6.19 -23.57
C THR A 421 -16.09 -6.78 -22.44
N VAL A 422 -16.55 -7.83 -21.77
CA VAL A 422 -15.78 -8.54 -20.74
C VAL A 422 -15.42 -9.91 -21.27
N GLN A 423 -14.17 -10.10 -21.73
CA GLN A 423 -13.62 -11.43 -21.93
C GLN A 423 -13.63 -12.16 -20.58
N GLN A 424 -14.69 -12.92 -20.30
CA GLN A 424 -14.73 -13.79 -19.13
C GLN A 424 -13.80 -14.96 -19.41
N LEU A 425 -12.62 -14.92 -18.78
CA LEU A 425 -11.74 -16.07 -18.66
C LEU A 425 -12.52 -17.16 -17.94
N ALA A 426 -12.90 -18.21 -18.68
CA ALA A 426 -13.57 -19.35 -18.07
C ALA A 426 -12.52 -20.10 -17.25
N SER A 427 -12.65 -20.05 -15.93
CA SER A 427 -11.88 -20.88 -15.01
C SER A 427 -12.86 -21.65 -14.13
N PRO A 428 -12.56 -22.92 -13.76
CA PRO A 428 -13.34 -23.68 -12.79
C PRO A 428 -13.43 -23.01 -11.41
N ILE A 429 -12.57 -22.03 -11.16
CA ILE A 429 -12.41 -21.33 -9.89
C ILE A 429 -12.95 -19.92 -10.06
N THR A 430 -13.89 -19.53 -9.20
CA THR A 430 -14.48 -18.18 -9.22
C THR A 430 -13.81 -17.23 -8.24
N GLY A 431 -13.10 -17.78 -7.23
CA GLY A 431 -12.38 -17.00 -6.23
C GLY A 431 -11.93 -17.83 -5.02
N ILE A 432 -11.54 -17.15 -3.94
CA ILE A 432 -10.96 -17.79 -2.75
C ILE A 432 -11.97 -18.71 -2.04
N ASP A 433 -13.26 -18.33 -1.99
CA ASP A 433 -14.30 -19.12 -1.34
C ASP A 433 -14.49 -20.48 -2.03
N SER A 434 -14.38 -20.51 -3.37
CA SER A 434 -14.44 -21.76 -4.14
C SER A 434 -13.26 -22.68 -3.84
N LEU A 435 -12.06 -22.12 -3.62
CA LEU A 435 -10.88 -22.89 -3.23
C LEU A 435 -11.00 -23.46 -1.83
N ILE A 436 -11.52 -22.68 -0.88
CA ILE A 436 -11.75 -23.11 0.51
C ILE A 436 -12.74 -24.27 0.53
N ALA A 437 -13.86 -24.14 -0.18
CA ALA A 437 -14.92 -25.16 -0.25
C ALA A 437 -14.49 -26.43 -1.00
N SER A 438 -13.56 -26.32 -1.98
CA SER A 438 -13.02 -27.49 -2.68
C SER A 438 -12.13 -28.35 -1.79
N ASN A 439 -11.90 -29.62 -2.16
CA ASN A 439 -10.89 -30.49 -1.54
C ASN A 439 -9.57 -30.55 -2.35
N SER A 440 -9.38 -29.61 -3.28
CA SER A 440 -8.24 -29.63 -4.20
C SER A 440 -6.94 -29.15 -3.54
N PHE A 441 -5.80 -29.58 -4.10
CA PHE A 441 -4.48 -29.13 -3.70
C PHE A 441 -4.22 -27.69 -4.15
N ILE A 442 -3.61 -26.89 -3.28
CA ILE A 442 -3.28 -25.48 -3.51
C ILE A 442 -1.76 -25.32 -3.42
N GLY A 443 -1.16 -24.74 -4.45
CA GLY A 443 0.26 -24.42 -4.49
C GLY A 443 0.56 -23.10 -3.80
N TYR A 444 1.72 -23.00 -3.15
CA TYR A 444 2.23 -21.74 -2.61
C TYR A 444 3.77 -21.71 -2.69
N GLN A 445 4.36 -20.52 -2.69
CA GLN A 445 5.80 -20.38 -2.74
C GLN A 445 6.46 -20.72 -1.39
N VAL A 446 7.53 -21.51 -1.43
CA VAL A 446 8.37 -21.76 -0.24
C VAL A 446 8.87 -20.44 0.36
N GLY A 447 8.82 -20.34 1.70
CA GLY A 447 9.23 -19.15 2.45
C GLY A 447 8.24 -17.99 2.44
N SER A 448 7.14 -18.09 1.68
CA SER A 448 6.08 -17.08 1.64
C SER A 448 5.17 -17.14 2.87
N PHE A 449 4.67 -15.98 3.30
CA PHE A 449 3.64 -15.89 4.34
C PHE A 449 2.29 -16.46 3.87
N ALA A 450 2.12 -16.72 2.57
CA ALA A 450 0.93 -17.36 2.02
C ALA A 450 0.60 -18.68 2.75
N TYR A 451 1.60 -19.46 3.16
CA TYR A 451 1.39 -20.70 3.90
C TYR A 451 0.67 -20.48 5.23
N SER A 452 1.20 -19.60 6.09
CA SER A 452 0.59 -19.31 7.39
C SER A 452 -0.75 -18.63 7.24
N TYR A 453 -0.93 -17.78 6.22
CA TYR A 453 -2.23 -17.19 5.93
C TYR A 453 -3.29 -18.25 5.54
N LEU A 454 -2.98 -19.14 4.58
CA LEU A 454 -3.90 -20.20 4.15
C LEU A 454 -4.22 -21.18 5.28
N LYS A 455 -3.22 -21.54 6.10
CA LYS A 455 -3.37 -22.48 7.21
C LYS A 455 -4.07 -21.87 8.41
N ASP A 456 -3.59 -20.73 8.91
CA ASP A 456 -3.99 -20.21 10.22
C ASP A 456 -5.18 -19.23 10.13
N ILE A 457 -5.33 -18.50 9.01
CA ILE A 457 -6.42 -17.53 8.81
C ILE A 457 -7.59 -18.15 8.04
N LEU A 458 -7.31 -18.87 6.94
CA LEU A 458 -8.35 -19.53 6.14
C LEU A 458 -8.66 -20.96 6.58
N ASN A 459 -7.96 -21.47 7.60
CA ASN A 459 -8.16 -22.80 8.18
C ASN A 459 -8.10 -23.95 7.15
N ILE A 460 -7.24 -23.82 6.13
CA ILE A 460 -7.05 -24.86 5.12
C ILE A 460 -6.13 -25.95 5.67
N ALA A 461 -6.54 -27.21 5.53
CA ALA A 461 -5.77 -28.36 5.98
C ALA A 461 -4.36 -28.38 5.36
N PRO A 462 -3.27 -28.53 6.16
CA PRO A 462 -1.91 -28.54 5.66
C PRO A 462 -1.64 -29.60 4.59
N SER A 463 -2.36 -30.73 4.62
CA SER A 463 -2.27 -31.79 3.62
C SER A 463 -2.68 -31.34 2.21
N ARG A 464 -3.47 -30.28 2.09
CA ARG A 464 -3.88 -29.69 0.81
C ARG A 464 -2.87 -28.68 0.26
N LEU A 465 -1.92 -28.22 1.08
CA LEU A 465 -0.99 -27.17 0.70
C LEU A 465 0.30 -27.79 0.16
N LYS A 466 0.67 -27.44 -1.08
CA LYS A 466 1.91 -27.90 -1.72
C LYS A 466 2.89 -26.76 -1.87
N SER A 467 4.05 -26.94 -1.26
CA SER A 467 5.15 -26.00 -1.36
C SER A 467 5.83 -26.12 -2.72
N LEU A 468 6.02 -25.01 -3.41
CA LEU A 468 6.65 -24.92 -4.72
C LEU A 468 7.82 -23.92 -4.67
N ARG A 469 8.91 -24.22 -5.37
CA ARG A 469 10.18 -23.47 -5.26
C ARG A 469 10.44 -22.51 -6.39
N SER A 470 10.01 -22.83 -7.61
CA SER A 470 10.32 -22.06 -8.80
C SER A 470 9.11 -21.84 -9.72
N PRO A 471 9.15 -20.82 -10.61
CA PRO A 471 8.14 -20.59 -11.64
C PRO A 471 7.89 -21.81 -12.53
N GLU A 472 8.91 -22.64 -12.79
CA GLU A 472 8.78 -23.86 -13.59
C GLU A 472 8.01 -24.94 -12.84
N GLU A 473 8.25 -25.09 -11.52
CA GLU A 473 7.44 -25.97 -10.67
C GLU A 473 5.98 -25.49 -10.58
N PHE A 474 5.75 -24.17 -10.64
CA PHE A 474 4.41 -23.59 -10.64
C PHE A 474 3.63 -24.03 -11.88
N GLU A 475 4.24 -23.86 -13.05
CA GLU A 475 3.66 -24.27 -14.33
C GLU A 475 3.42 -25.78 -14.37
N ALA A 476 4.41 -26.59 -14.00
CA ALA A 476 4.28 -28.05 -14.00
C ALA A 476 3.13 -28.51 -13.08
N ALA A 477 3.03 -27.95 -11.87
CA ALA A 477 1.99 -28.31 -10.91
C ALA A 477 0.59 -27.88 -11.39
N LEU A 478 0.45 -26.70 -12.00
CA LEU A 478 -0.82 -26.22 -12.57
C LEU A 478 -1.26 -27.08 -13.77
N ARG A 479 -0.33 -27.45 -14.67
CA ARG A 479 -0.65 -28.30 -15.83
C ARG A 479 -1.01 -29.73 -15.45
N GLN A 480 -0.37 -30.27 -14.41
CA GLN A 480 -0.69 -31.60 -13.91
C GLN A 480 -2.09 -31.66 -13.28
N GLY A 481 -2.55 -30.56 -12.68
CA GLY A 481 -3.86 -30.43 -12.06
C GLY A 481 -3.99 -31.22 -10.75
N SER A 482 -4.98 -30.86 -9.92
CA SER A 482 -5.14 -31.47 -8.59
C SER A 482 -5.43 -32.97 -8.61
N GLY A 483 -6.06 -33.48 -9.67
CA GLY A 483 -6.44 -34.91 -9.79
C GLY A 483 -5.24 -35.84 -9.99
N ASN A 484 -4.17 -35.37 -10.63
CA ASN A 484 -2.99 -36.19 -10.97
C ASN A 484 -1.79 -35.91 -10.05
N GLY A 485 -2.01 -35.36 -8.86
CA GLY A 485 -0.94 -35.01 -7.93
C GLY A 485 -0.29 -33.64 -8.16
N GLY A 486 -0.85 -32.79 -9.02
CA GLY A 486 -0.50 -31.37 -9.15
C GLY A 486 -1.27 -30.47 -8.18
N VAL A 487 -1.57 -29.25 -8.62
CA VAL A 487 -2.38 -28.26 -7.87
C VAL A 487 -3.51 -27.72 -8.76
N MET A 488 -4.60 -27.29 -8.15
CA MET A 488 -5.73 -26.64 -8.85
C MET A 488 -5.47 -25.15 -9.06
N ALA A 489 -4.81 -24.51 -8.11
CA ALA A 489 -4.41 -23.11 -8.19
C ALA A 489 -3.14 -22.86 -7.37
N ILE A 490 -2.49 -21.74 -7.65
CA ILE A 490 -1.39 -21.20 -6.87
C ILE A 490 -1.87 -19.94 -6.18
N VAL A 491 -1.55 -19.80 -4.90
CA VAL A 491 -1.79 -18.60 -4.12
C VAL A 491 -0.46 -17.99 -3.73
N ASP A 492 -0.20 -16.79 -4.23
CA ASP A 492 1.01 -16.05 -3.92
C ASP A 492 0.83 -14.54 -4.13
N GLU A 493 1.86 -13.77 -3.82
CA GLU A 493 1.86 -12.31 -3.93
C GLU A 493 1.80 -11.83 -5.39
N LEU A 494 0.99 -10.80 -5.63
CA LEU A 494 0.72 -10.24 -6.97
C LEU A 494 1.98 -9.95 -7.80
N PRO A 495 3.04 -9.28 -7.30
CA PRO A 495 4.24 -8.98 -8.10
C PRO A 495 4.95 -10.22 -8.64
N TYR A 496 4.97 -11.34 -7.90
CA TYR A 496 5.54 -12.60 -8.39
C TYR A 496 4.67 -13.19 -9.49
N MET A 497 3.36 -13.13 -9.30
CA MET A 497 2.40 -13.71 -10.25
C MET A 497 2.34 -12.93 -11.55
N GLU A 498 2.45 -11.60 -11.50
CA GLU A 498 2.59 -10.77 -12.69
C GLU A 498 3.83 -11.18 -13.49
N LEU A 499 4.98 -11.35 -12.83
CA LEU A 499 6.21 -11.78 -13.50
C LEU A 499 6.10 -13.21 -14.07
N PHE A 500 5.48 -14.13 -13.33
CA PHE A 500 5.21 -15.50 -13.80
C PHE A 500 4.36 -15.53 -15.07
N LEU A 501 3.35 -14.66 -15.16
CA LEU A 501 2.39 -14.59 -16.26
C LEU A 501 2.90 -13.83 -17.50
N GLN A 502 3.96 -13.03 -17.38
CA GLN A 502 4.51 -12.30 -18.54
C GLN A 502 4.87 -13.22 -19.72
N ASN A 503 5.31 -14.44 -19.44
CA ASN A 503 5.71 -15.42 -20.45
C ASN A 503 4.70 -16.55 -20.65
N ARG A 504 3.50 -16.47 -20.05
CA ARG A 504 2.53 -17.59 -20.02
C ARG A 504 1.10 -17.10 -20.21
N THR A 505 0.46 -17.55 -21.28
CA THR A 505 -0.92 -17.20 -21.64
C THR A 505 -1.97 -18.20 -21.17
N ASP A 506 -1.55 -19.40 -20.77
CA ASP A 506 -2.46 -20.49 -20.38
C ASP A 506 -3.01 -20.34 -18.95
N PHE A 507 -2.46 -19.39 -18.19
CA PHE A 507 -2.83 -19.12 -16.80
C PHE A 507 -3.26 -17.68 -16.65
N GLY A 508 -4.12 -17.42 -15.66
CA GLY A 508 -4.60 -16.09 -15.37
C GLY A 508 -4.82 -15.87 -13.88
N ILE A 509 -4.80 -14.60 -13.47
CA ILE A 509 -5.21 -14.19 -12.13
C ILE A 509 -6.73 -14.28 -12.06
N ILE A 510 -7.22 -15.06 -11.10
CA ILE A 510 -8.65 -15.26 -10.84
C ILE A 510 -9.09 -14.34 -9.70
N GLY A 511 -10.12 -13.55 -9.98
CA GLY A 511 -10.68 -12.60 -9.01
C GLY A 511 -9.76 -11.41 -8.74
N ARG A 512 -9.91 -10.82 -7.54
CA ARG A 512 -9.11 -9.69 -7.07
C ARG A 512 -8.20 -10.15 -5.94
N PRO A 513 -7.08 -9.43 -5.66
CA PRO A 513 -6.30 -9.68 -4.46
C PRO A 513 -7.19 -9.66 -3.22
N PHE A 514 -7.15 -10.72 -2.41
CA PHE A 514 -8.00 -10.86 -1.22
C PHE A 514 -7.30 -10.46 0.07
N THR A 515 -6.01 -10.12 0.00
CA THR A 515 -5.29 -9.41 1.06
C THR A 515 -4.82 -8.06 0.57
N LYS A 516 -4.77 -7.07 1.48
CA LYS A 516 -4.14 -5.77 1.24
C LYS A 516 -2.85 -5.73 2.04
N SER A 517 -1.71 -5.74 1.36
CA SER A 517 -0.40 -5.71 1.97
C SER A 517 0.54 -4.79 1.17
N GLY A 518 1.77 -4.65 1.64
CA GLY A 518 2.82 -3.94 0.94
C GLY A 518 4.17 -4.53 1.27
N TRP A 519 5.17 -4.27 0.41
CA TRP A 519 6.56 -4.52 0.77
C TRP A 519 7.17 -3.29 1.42
N GLY A 520 7.92 -3.51 2.50
CA GLY A 520 8.63 -2.46 3.23
C GLY A 520 9.98 -2.96 3.73
N PHE A 521 10.90 -2.03 3.97
CA PHE A 521 12.17 -2.36 4.62
C PHE A 521 11.95 -2.49 6.12
N ALA A 522 12.55 -3.51 6.73
CA ALA A 522 12.42 -3.78 8.16
C ALA A 522 13.61 -3.20 8.93
N PHE A 523 13.33 -2.52 10.02
CA PHE A 523 14.30 -1.95 10.94
C PHE A 523 13.98 -2.41 12.35
N LYS A 524 14.96 -2.36 13.24
CA LYS A 524 14.71 -2.59 14.67
C LYS A 524 13.59 -1.70 15.17
N LYS A 525 12.82 -2.24 16.11
CA LYS A 525 11.73 -1.51 16.75
C LYS A 525 12.24 -0.20 17.36
N ASP A 526 11.47 0.86 17.19
CA ASP A 526 11.78 2.23 17.61
C ASP A 526 13.01 2.85 16.92
N SER A 527 13.46 2.30 15.78
CA SER A 527 14.57 2.87 15.02
C SER A 527 14.18 4.18 14.34
N PRO A 528 14.89 5.30 14.59
CA PRO A 528 14.60 6.58 13.92
C PRO A 528 14.84 6.49 12.40
N LEU A 529 15.73 5.60 11.97
CA LEU A 529 16.02 5.39 10.55
C LEU A 529 14.81 4.85 9.77
N ALA A 530 13.92 4.10 10.43
CA ALA A 530 12.68 3.63 9.80
C ALA A 530 11.77 4.79 9.38
N ASN A 531 11.68 5.84 10.22
CA ASN A 531 10.90 7.05 9.96
C ASN A 531 11.53 7.91 8.86
N ASP A 532 12.85 8.08 8.90
CA ASP A 532 13.59 8.85 7.89
C ASP A 532 13.51 8.17 6.52
N MET A 533 13.69 6.84 6.46
CA MET A 533 13.56 6.05 5.24
C MET A 533 12.12 6.00 4.72
N SER A 534 11.12 5.97 5.61
CA SER A 534 9.71 6.10 5.22
C SER A 534 9.45 7.42 4.50
N THR A 535 9.97 8.52 5.05
CA THR A 535 9.84 9.85 4.44
C THR A 535 10.56 9.90 3.09
N ALA A 536 11.73 9.27 2.98
CA ALA A 536 12.44 9.14 1.71
C ALA A 536 11.64 8.35 0.66
N ILE A 537 11.02 7.23 1.04
CA ILE A 537 10.19 6.41 0.14
C ILE A 537 8.97 7.21 -0.35
N LEU A 538 8.31 7.98 0.53
CA LEU A 538 7.20 8.85 0.13
C LEU A 538 7.64 9.90 -0.89
N LYS A 539 8.81 10.54 -0.69
CA LYS A 539 9.39 11.47 -1.66
C LYS A 539 9.70 10.80 -3.01
N LEU A 540 10.18 9.54 -3.01
CA LEU A 540 10.37 8.77 -4.25
C LEU A 540 9.04 8.48 -4.96
N ALA A 541 7.97 8.23 -4.20
CA ALA A 541 6.64 8.03 -4.76
C ALA A 541 6.10 9.32 -5.39
N GLU A 542 6.20 10.44 -4.68
CA GLU A 542 5.72 11.77 -5.14
C GLU A 542 6.50 12.28 -6.36
N SER A 543 7.80 11.99 -6.43
CA SER A 543 8.64 12.37 -7.59
C SER A 543 8.48 11.45 -8.80
N GLY A 544 7.75 10.33 -8.67
CA GLY A 544 7.59 9.32 -9.72
C GLY A 544 8.82 8.42 -9.93
N LYS A 545 9.86 8.54 -9.08
CA LYS A 545 11.08 7.73 -9.18
C LYS A 545 10.82 6.25 -8.93
N LEU A 546 9.83 5.91 -8.09
CA LEU A 546 9.41 4.52 -7.87
C LEU A 546 8.94 3.85 -9.18
N GLN A 547 8.13 4.54 -9.98
CA GLN A 547 7.68 4.06 -11.28
C GLN A 547 8.84 3.92 -12.28
N GLU A 548 9.82 4.83 -12.26
CA GLU A 548 11.00 4.73 -13.12
C GLU A 548 11.81 3.46 -12.82
N ILE A 549 12.06 3.19 -11.53
CA ILE A 549 12.77 1.98 -11.08
C ILE A 549 11.94 0.73 -11.45
N HIS A 550 10.62 0.76 -11.25
CA HIS A 550 9.75 -0.34 -11.64
C HIS A 550 9.83 -0.64 -13.15
N LYS A 551 9.76 0.41 -13.98
CA LYS A 551 9.87 0.28 -15.45
C LYS A 551 11.24 -0.28 -15.86
N LYS A 552 12.32 0.14 -15.21
CA LYS A 552 13.69 -0.34 -15.45
C LYS A 552 13.81 -1.86 -15.27
N TRP A 553 13.17 -2.42 -14.24
CA TRP A 553 13.29 -3.83 -13.90
C TRP A 553 12.27 -4.72 -14.63
N PHE A 554 11.03 -4.25 -14.85
CA PHE A 554 9.93 -5.10 -15.32
C PHE A 554 9.36 -4.74 -16.70
N CYS A 555 9.80 -3.64 -17.32
CA CYS A 555 9.25 -3.16 -18.60
C CYS A 555 10.30 -2.93 -19.69
N GLN A 556 11.43 -3.64 -19.67
CA GLN A 556 12.51 -3.47 -20.67
C GLN A 556 12.06 -3.78 -22.11
N LEU A 557 11.03 -4.63 -22.28
CA LEU A 557 10.45 -5.01 -23.58
C LEU A 557 9.01 -4.48 -23.75
N GLY A 558 8.64 -3.42 -23.02
CA GLY A 558 7.28 -2.85 -22.94
C GLY A 558 6.46 -3.43 -21.78
N CYS A 559 5.74 -2.59 -21.03
CA CYS A 559 4.88 -3.07 -19.95
C CYS A 559 3.69 -3.86 -20.53
N PRO A 560 3.17 -4.90 -19.84
CA PRO A 560 2.02 -5.69 -20.32
C PRO A 560 0.78 -4.84 -20.66
N THR A 561 0.59 -3.73 -19.94
CA THR A 561 -0.48 -2.75 -20.17
C THR A 561 -0.33 -1.95 -21.46
N ASP A 562 0.89 -1.73 -21.94
CA ASP A 562 1.14 -1.06 -23.22
C ASP A 562 1.05 -2.05 -24.40
N ARG A 563 1.45 -3.32 -24.21
CA ARG A 563 1.18 -4.38 -25.21
C ARG A 563 -0.31 -4.61 -25.45
N ARG A 564 -1.16 -4.36 -24.44
CA ARG A 564 -2.63 -4.35 -24.57
C ARG A 564 -3.20 -3.09 -25.22
N LYS A 565 -2.43 -2.01 -25.33
CA LYS A 565 -2.84 -0.82 -26.09
C LYS A 565 -2.52 -0.95 -27.57
N ASP A 566 -1.47 -1.71 -27.92
CA ASP A 566 -1.11 -2.02 -29.30
C ASP A 566 -1.82 -3.26 -29.86
N SER A 567 -2.55 -4.02 -29.02
CA SER A 567 -3.55 -4.95 -29.54
C SER A 567 -4.69 -4.15 -30.15
N VAL A 568 -4.84 -4.33 -31.47
CA VAL A 568 -5.95 -3.89 -32.33
C VAL A 568 -7.25 -3.72 -31.52
N PRO A 569 -7.99 -2.60 -31.65
CA PRO A 569 -9.24 -2.39 -30.92
C PRO A 569 -10.12 -3.63 -31.03
N ASP A 570 -10.81 -4.00 -29.94
CA ASP A 570 -11.66 -5.20 -29.84
C ASP A 570 -12.65 -5.30 -31.03
N GLN A 571 -12.20 -5.89 -32.13
CA GLN A 571 -12.99 -6.08 -33.34
C GLN A 571 -13.81 -7.35 -33.16
N LEU A 572 -15.10 -7.27 -33.51
CA LEU A 572 -15.98 -8.43 -33.49
C LEU A 572 -15.49 -9.46 -34.51
N HIS A 573 -14.95 -10.55 -34.01
CA HIS A 573 -14.38 -11.60 -34.84
C HIS A 573 -15.49 -12.51 -35.41
N LEU A 574 -15.35 -12.92 -36.68
CA LEU A 574 -16.32 -13.79 -37.37
C LEU A 574 -16.56 -15.12 -36.62
N SER A 575 -15.56 -15.60 -35.88
CA SER A 575 -15.65 -16.80 -35.03
C SER A 575 -16.83 -16.74 -34.05
N SER A 576 -17.20 -15.55 -33.59
CA SER A 576 -18.30 -15.34 -32.62
C SER A 576 -19.70 -15.48 -33.22
N PHE A 577 -19.85 -15.27 -34.53
CA PHE A 577 -21.16 -15.17 -35.21
C PHE A 577 -21.31 -16.10 -36.42
N TRP A 578 -20.30 -16.89 -36.77
CA TRP A 578 -20.36 -17.72 -37.97
C TRP A 578 -21.53 -18.70 -37.97
N ALA A 579 -21.95 -19.25 -36.82
CA ALA A 579 -23.14 -20.11 -36.73
C ALA A 579 -24.43 -19.38 -37.14
N LEU A 580 -24.56 -18.09 -36.83
CA LEU A 580 -25.71 -17.27 -37.24
C LEU A 580 -25.75 -17.09 -38.77
N TYR A 581 -24.59 -16.79 -39.37
CA TYR A 581 -24.47 -16.67 -40.83
C TYR A 581 -24.74 -18.01 -41.53
N LEU A 582 -24.24 -19.11 -40.98
CA LEU A 582 -24.49 -20.45 -41.51
C LEU A 582 -25.96 -20.82 -41.43
N LEU A 583 -26.64 -20.53 -40.32
CA LEU A 583 -28.08 -20.80 -40.17
C LEU A 583 -28.91 -19.99 -41.18
N SER A 584 -28.61 -18.70 -41.34
CA SER A 584 -29.27 -17.84 -42.33
C SER A 584 -29.03 -18.33 -43.76
N GLY A 585 -27.77 -18.67 -44.09
CA GLY A 585 -27.39 -19.24 -45.39
C GLY A 585 -28.12 -20.57 -45.67
N ALA A 586 -28.20 -21.47 -44.69
CA ALA A 586 -28.88 -22.74 -44.85
C ALA A 586 -30.38 -22.58 -45.10
N VAL A 587 -31.05 -21.71 -44.34
CA VAL A 587 -32.50 -21.44 -44.50
C VAL A 587 -32.80 -20.81 -45.85
N THR A 588 -32.00 -19.84 -46.29
CA THR A 588 -32.18 -19.17 -47.59
C THR A 588 -31.96 -20.14 -48.76
N VAL A 589 -30.90 -20.95 -48.73
CA VAL A 589 -30.66 -21.99 -49.74
C VAL A 589 -31.77 -23.04 -49.75
N LEU A 590 -32.23 -23.48 -48.57
CA LEU A 590 -33.34 -24.43 -48.47
C LEU A 590 -34.64 -23.84 -49.04
N ALA A 591 -34.96 -22.59 -48.73
CA ALA A 591 -36.13 -21.91 -49.28
C ALA A 591 -36.05 -21.79 -50.81
N LEU A 592 -34.89 -21.43 -51.35
CA LEU A 592 -34.63 -21.35 -52.78
C LEU A 592 -34.76 -22.73 -53.45
N LEU A 593 -34.20 -23.78 -52.83
CA LEU A 593 -34.32 -25.16 -53.32
C LEU A 593 -35.78 -25.62 -53.33
N LEU A 594 -36.54 -25.35 -52.27
CA LEU A 594 -37.97 -25.71 -52.20
C LEU A 594 -38.80 -24.93 -53.22
N PHE A 595 -38.49 -23.65 -53.44
CA PHE A 595 -39.11 -22.84 -54.48
C PHE A 595 -38.82 -23.40 -55.86
N LEU A 596 -37.54 -23.64 -56.19
CA LEU A 596 -37.15 -24.23 -57.47
C LEU A 596 -37.76 -25.62 -57.67
N LEU A 597 -37.78 -26.48 -56.65
CA LEU A 597 -38.43 -27.79 -56.71
C LEU A 597 -39.94 -27.67 -56.98
N LYS A 598 -40.63 -26.72 -56.35
CA LYS A 598 -42.05 -26.44 -56.63
C LYS A 598 -42.24 -25.93 -58.06
N SER A 599 -41.46 -24.93 -58.47
CA SER A 599 -41.55 -24.32 -59.80
C SER A 599 -41.24 -25.32 -60.90
N ILE A 600 -40.22 -26.17 -60.73
CA ILE A 600 -39.89 -27.26 -61.66
C ILE A 600 -41.00 -28.31 -61.69
N ARG A 601 -41.56 -28.72 -60.54
CA ARG A 601 -42.71 -29.65 -60.52
C ARG A 601 -43.94 -29.05 -61.22
N GLN A 602 -44.19 -27.76 -61.05
CA GLN A 602 -45.29 -27.06 -61.72
C GLN A 602 -45.04 -26.91 -63.22
N TYR A 603 -43.82 -26.58 -63.64
CA TYR A 603 -43.42 -26.51 -65.04
C TYR A 603 -43.48 -27.89 -65.72
N ILE A 604 -43.04 -28.96 -65.05
CA ILE A 604 -43.17 -30.34 -65.56
C ILE A 604 -44.65 -30.73 -65.71
N ARG A 605 -45.52 -30.36 -64.74
CA ARG A 605 -46.98 -30.57 -64.88
C ARG A 605 -47.58 -29.74 -66.00
N TYR A 606 -47.18 -28.47 -66.15
CA TYR A 606 -47.64 -27.58 -67.21
C TYR A 606 -47.24 -28.11 -68.58
N LYS A 607 -45.96 -28.43 -68.78
CA LYS A 607 -45.45 -29.06 -70.00
C LYS A 607 -46.18 -30.37 -70.28
N ARG A 608 -46.36 -31.25 -69.28
CA ARG A 608 -47.10 -32.52 -69.45
C ARG A 608 -48.57 -32.32 -69.85
N ASN A 609 -49.23 -31.26 -69.40
CA ASN A 609 -50.60 -30.92 -69.81
C ASN A 609 -50.69 -30.17 -71.15
N HIS A 610 -49.58 -29.62 -71.67
CA HIS A 610 -49.49 -28.96 -72.98
C HIS A 610 -48.77 -29.80 -74.04
N THR A 611 -48.33 -31.02 -73.70
CA THR A 611 -47.71 -31.95 -74.65
C THR A 611 -48.75 -32.93 -75.21
N ASP A 612 -49.82 -32.40 -75.81
CA ASP A 612 -50.73 -33.14 -76.69
C ASP A 612 -50.99 -32.31 -77.97
N LEU A 613 -49.91 -31.92 -78.67
CA LEU A 613 -49.83 -31.86 -80.14
C LEU A 613 -48.42 -31.46 -80.60
N SER A 614 -47.84 -32.28 -81.47
CA SER A 614 -46.69 -32.05 -82.37
C SER A 614 -45.24 -32.44 -81.94
N SER A 615 -44.54 -32.97 -82.94
CA SER A 615 -43.39 -33.89 -83.01
C SER A 615 -42.00 -33.34 -82.61
N PRO A 616 -40.94 -34.19 -82.48
CA PRO A 616 -39.76 -33.89 -81.69
C PRO A 616 -38.74 -33.03 -82.46
N SER A 617 -38.28 -31.95 -81.84
CA SER A 617 -37.10 -31.22 -82.30
C SER A 617 -36.07 -31.14 -81.18
N ASN A 618 -34.80 -31.33 -81.56
CA ASN A 618 -33.61 -31.31 -80.72
C ASN A 618 -33.53 -29.97 -79.97
N THR A 619 -34.05 -29.94 -78.74
CA THR A 619 -34.13 -28.72 -77.96
C THR A 619 -32.81 -28.52 -77.23
N ARG A 620 -32.04 -27.52 -77.69
CA ARG A 620 -30.87 -27.00 -76.96
C ARG A 620 -31.30 -26.66 -75.53
N CYS A 621 -30.51 -27.08 -74.55
CA CYS A 621 -30.75 -26.86 -73.11
C CYS A 621 -31.09 -25.40 -72.77
N SER A 622 -30.55 -24.44 -73.54
CA SER A 622 -30.88 -23.01 -73.41
C SER A 622 -32.37 -22.69 -73.64
N HIS A 623 -33.05 -23.32 -74.60
CA HIS A 623 -34.46 -23.03 -74.90
C HIS A 623 -35.40 -23.52 -73.78
N VAL A 624 -35.03 -24.60 -73.08
CA VAL A 624 -35.78 -25.10 -71.92
C VAL A 624 -35.64 -24.15 -70.74
N ILE A 625 -34.44 -23.61 -70.51
CA ILE A 625 -34.18 -22.63 -69.45
C ILE A 625 -34.93 -21.33 -69.70
N TYR A 626 -34.90 -20.78 -70.93
CA TYR A 626 -35.67 -19.58 -71.28
C TYR A 626 -37.18 -19.79 -71.09
N SER A 627 -37.73 -20.93 -71.54
CA SER A 627 -39.16 -21.23 -71.34
C SER A 627 -39.57 -21.46 -69.88
N PHE A 628 -38.63 -21.82 -69.01
CA PHE A 628 -38.87 -21.97 -67.57
C PHE A 628 -38.92 -20.61 -66.86
N PHE A 629 -38.00 -19.70 -67.19
CA PHE A 629 -38.03 -18.33 -66.66
C PHE A 629 -39.25 -17.56 -67.15
N ASP A 630 -39.61 -17.68 -68.42
CA ASP A 630 -40.82 -17.07 -69.00
C ASP A 630 -42.11 -17.57 -68.30
N PHE A 631 -42.17 -18.88 -67.96
CA PHE A 631 -43.26 -19.44 -67.16
C PHE A 631 -43.30 -18.91 -65.72
N ILE A 632 -42.15 -18.66 -65.10
CA ILE A 632 -42.07 -18.05 -63.76
C ILE A 632 -42.57 -16.60 -63.84
N ASP A 633 -42.11 -15.83 -64.83
CA ASP A 633 -42.48 -14.42 -65.01
C ASP A 633 -43.98 -14.28 -65.34
N GLU A 634 -44.54 -15.15 -66.19
CA GLU A 634 -45.97 -15.17 -66.51
C GLU A 634 -46.83 -15.54 -65.29
N LYS A 635 -46.37 -16.52 -64.49
CA LYS A 635 -47.01 -16.87 -63.20
C LYS A 635 -46.93 -15.72 -62.21
N GLU A 636 -45.82 -15.01 -62.15
CA GLU A 636 -45.63 -13.86 -61.27
C GLU A 636 -46.53 -12.69 -61.68
N GLU A 637 -46.64 -12.38 -62.97
CA GLU A 637 -47.57 -11.39 -63.49
C GLU A 637 -49.03 -11.76 -63.21
N ALA A 638 -49.41 -13.02 -63.40
CA ALA A 638 -50.76 -13.49 -63.09
C ALA A 638 -51.09 -13.34 -61.59
N ILE A 639 -50.13 -13.65 -60.72
CA ILE A 639 -50.26 -13.45 -59.26
C ILE A 639 -50.35 -11.97 -58.91
N LYS A 640 -49.52 -11.11 -59.51
CA LYS A 640 -49.58 -9.64 -59.34
C LYS A 640 -50.91 -9.05 -59.78
N ARG A 641 -51.50 -9.53 -60.89
CA ARG A 641 -52.84 -9.12 -61.36
C ARG A 641 -53.95 -9.56 -60.41
N ILE A 642 -53.84 -10.75 -59.80
CA ILE A 642 -54.79 -11.24 -58.78
C ILE A 642 -54.72 -10.38 -57.51
N PHE A 643 -53.52 -10.02 -57.05
CA PHE A 643 -53.36 -9.13 -55.89
C PHE A 643 -53.88 -7.71 -56.19
N ALA A 644 -53.60 -7.15 -57.36
CA ALA A 644 -54.15 -5.85 -57.78
C ALA A 644 -55.70 -5.86 -57.91
N GLN A 645 -56.30 -6.99 -58.28
CA GLN A 645 -57.75 -7.19 -58.26
C GLN A 645 -58.34 -7.33 -56.84
N GLN A 646 -57.60 -7.91 -55.90
CA GLN A 646 -58.02 -7.96 -54.49
C GLN A 646 -57.96 -6.58 -53.81
N ASP A 647 -56.91 -5.79 -54.05
CA ASP A 647 -56.78 -4.43 -53.52
C ASP A 647 -57.87 -3.49 -54.09
N SER A 648 -58.25 -3.67 -55.37
CA SER A 648 -59.34 -2.90 -55.98
C SER A 648 -60.74 -3.35 -55.53
N ALA A 649 -60.93 -4.62 -55.21
CA ALA A 649 -62.17 -5.13 -54.60
C ALA A 649 -62.34 -4.68 -53.13
N GLN A 650 -61.25 -4.54 -52.37
CA GLN A 650 -61.25 -3.98 -51.00
C GLN A 650 -61.50 -2.46 -51.00
N ALA A 651 -61.04 -1.73 -52.02
CA ALA A 651 -61.33 -0.30 -52.17
C ALA A 651 -62.81 -0.01 -52.53
N GLN A 652 -63.50 -0.92 -53.24
CA GLN A 652 -64.91 -0.77 -53.59
C GLN A 652 -65.89 -1.16 -52.47
N THR A 653 -65.45 -1.89 -51.45
CA THR A 653 -66.29 -2.28 -50.30
C THR A 653 -66.26 -1.27 -49.13
N ASN A 654 -65.26 -0.38 -49.08
CA ASN A 654 -65.19 0.73 -48.11
C ASN A 654 -65.82 2.05 -48.61
N GLY A 655 -66.45 2.02 -49.80
CA GLY A 655 -67.13 3.16 -50.42
C GLY A 655 -68.61 2.89 -50.64
N SER A 656 -69.34 2.51 -49.59
CA SER A 656 -70.80 2.52 -49.53
C SER A 656 -71.28 2.63 -48.10
#